data_AF-X6NH81-F1
#
_entry.id   AF-X6NH81-F1
#
_cell.length_a   1.000
_cell.length_b   1.000
_cell.length_c   1.000
_cell.angle_alpha   90.00
_cell.angle_beta   90.00
_cell.angle_gamma   90.00
#
_symmetry.space_group_name_H-M   'P 1'
#
loop_
_entity.id
_entity.type
_entity.pdbx_description
1 polymer ?
#
loop_
_entity_poly.entity_id
_entity_poly.type
_entity_poly.pdbx_seq_one_letter_code
_entity_poly.pdbx_strand_id
1 'polypeptide(L)'
;MKELKELIFVTLCKDARKKCKEKENQHGMKEIWLFLDEFNTSPDIGWFNELICNHTLDGVAIPKEIKIIAACNPYRKREHNLKNNPWYHKDPLAKYVYRVFPLCQTVKAHLWQFGSLSELDERQYILEMIKDRKKELSSNTQTIFDSEAQLIAEKIFQSQQFMRTRLQDMAMVSLRDVERCLKIFIWLVKDYNSYDMQQSLVIALGICYYLRLEKNERKKYASEITEANNFVDILKKEIQKFCNVLYSLAAKTIAKTEALNEILFMLFICIMTTTSIVLVGDPGTSKTLAFQLLKDRLSKSNINELQKDLQEQGIRLQIKALHVISFQCTQDSKPVGIKERWDQAISHSKSEDIMPMLLLDEIGLAEHSKHSPLKVLHHILENPKIPFVALSNWPLDAAKMNRAIVHQIPNNLKSDIEDVAKAILKENSNEISKFSENEIALLVNVFSQLNDELSKQSPTASFKETWLGRRDFYGLIRYHLHHPLPTQTLEGIMRNLGDCDNPNFQKHLIAILKAQLKKSKAEILELMNLWRPLKCIERNIQDNDCRHCLVICQKPYSWQLLLDHKLLSHEDTVFLFESKFATDVATITKYDHLHKVINCMEAGKKVVLYNLKSIYESLYDMLNQSIILMEEVAMENLTRDCVVEKWFKCIVIVTEQDIEKMQKAFFGRFERQWISHIGSLPSADVQKVEAFKDHLIKTYNLSNENELCELFCGFNSDTIPSAITHMRLRKQNDDQDKDLKQDGTTQFLQLFLPLRHPAKIVDLVMTSRLPNVGNVDQSFRTFKKNLRKEMLLILTCDLECNVFQQKWRSKRVSEYMEANHLEKDVKNFFESADKSPFILQYQHKSEDLTQFFQIKCIIEAAYALYCANIDEEKTEYDKLLVLIVHNTLGQKDPFPIFFSQF
;
A
#
# COMPACT_ATOMS: atom_id res chain seq x y z
N MET A 1 -14.58 -25.77 -6.29
CA MET A 1 -15.93 -25.76 -5.67
C MET A 1 -16.64 -27.09 -5.89
N LYS A 2 -16.88 -27.54 -7.14
CA LYS A 2 -17.44 -28.88 -7.41
C LYS A 2 -16.57 -30.02 -6.87
N GLU A 3 -15.25 -29.94 -7.05
CA GLU A 3 -14.28 -30.88 -6.46
C GLU A 3 -14.19 -30.80 -4.92
N LEU A 4 -14.40 -29.62 -4.33
CA LEU A 4 -14.42 -29.46 -2.87
C LEU A 4 -15.70 -30.03 -2.27
N LYS A 5 -16.82 -29.92 -2.99
CA LYS A 5 -18.12 -30.50 -2.64
C LYS A 5 -18.06 -32.03 -2.73
N GLU A 6 -17.49 -32.59 -3.79
CA GLU A 6 -17.20 -34.01 -3.89
C GLU A 6 -16.21 -34.47 -2.83
N LEU A 7 -15.14 -33.72 -2.56
CA LEU A 7 -14.15 -34.10 -1.54
C LEU A 7 -14.75 -34.05 -0.12
N ILE A 8 -15.55 -33.04 0.23
CA ILE A 8 -16.23 -32.96 1.54
C ILE A 8 -17.28 -34.06 1.65
N PHE A 9 -18.12 -34.27 0.65
CA PHE A 9 -19.11 -35.36 0.61
C PHE A 9 -18.44 -36.73 0.74
N VAL A 10 -17.43 -36.98 -0.09
CA VAL A 10 -16.68 -38.24 -0.11
C VAL A 10 -15.87 -38.41 1.17
N THR A 11 -15.27 -37.36 1.74
CA THR A 11 -14.46 -37.48 2.96
C THR A 11 -15.33 -37.56 4.21
N LEU A 12 -16.38 -36.76 4.37
CA LEU A 12 -17.33 -36.90 5.49
C LEU A 12 -18.08 -38.23 5.41
N CYS A 13 -18.63 -38.61 4.26
CA CYS A 13 -19.33 -39.88 4.15
C CYS A 13 -18.37 -41.07 4.18
N LYS A 14 -17.14 -41.00 3.62
CA LYS A 14 -16.16 -42.10 3.76
C LYS A 14 -15.56 -42.17 5.14
N ASP A 15 -15.21 -41.07 5.81
CA ASP A 15 -14.67 -41.11 7.18
C ASP A 15 -15.76 -41.50 8.18
N ALA A 16 -17.00 -41.01 8.02
CA ALA A 16 -18.12 -41.48 8.83
C ALA A 16 -18.39 -42.97 8.55
N ARG A 17 -18.47 -43.40 7.28
CA ARG A 17 -18.66 -44.83 6.93
C ARG A 17 -17.47 -45.71 7.33
N LYS A 18 -16.23 -45.22 7.30
CA LYS A 18 -15.02 -45.96 7.68
C LYS A 18 -14.93 -46.08 9.19
N LYS A 19 -15.19 -45.01 9.95
CA LYS A 19 -15.31 -45.06 11.42
C LYS A 19 -16.51 -45.89 11.88
N CYS A 20 -17.60 -45.93 11.10
CA CYS A 20 -18.71 -46.86 11.30
C CYS A 20 -18.28 -48.31 11.05
N LYS A 21 -17.66 -48.62 9.90
CA LYS A 21 -17.19 -49.99 9.55
C LYS A 21 -16.11 -50.53 10.49
N GLU A 22 -15.19 -49.68 10.95
CA GLU A 22 -14.15 -50.05 11.91
C GLU A 22 -14.73 -50.33 13.32
N LYS A 23 -15.91 -49.79 13.65
CA LYS A 23 -16.60 -49.99 14.93
C LYS A 23 -17.76 -50.99 14.89
N GLU A 24 -18.30 -51.30 13.71
CA GLU A 24 -19.32 -52.33 13.48
C GLU A 24 -18.88 -53.72 13.91
N ASN A 25 -17.57 -53.99 13.93
CA ASN A 25 -17.04 -55.30 14.33
C ASN A 25 -17.10 -55.58 15.84
N GLN A 26 -17.53 -54.63 16.69
CA GLN A 26 -17.63 -54.91 18.13
C GLN A 26 -18.95 -54.56 18.81
N HIS A 27 -19.71 -53.51 18.45
CA HIS A 27 -21.05 -53.25 19.01
C HIS A 27 -21.89 -52.46 18.00
N GLY A 28 -23.22 -52.63 17.99
CA GLY A 28 -24.16 -52.03 17.02
C GLY A 28 -23.93 -50.53 16.73
N MET A 29 -24.31 -50.09 15.53
CA MET A 29 -24.09 -48.75 14.99
C MET A 29 -24.33 -47.64 16.03
N LYS A 30 -23.26 -47.01 16.51
CA LYS A 30 -23.32 -45.85 17.42
C LYS A 30 -23.70 -44.60 16.64
N GLU A 31 -24.61 -43.81 17.19
CA GLU A 31 -24.97 -42.50 16.64
C GLU A 31 -23.74 -41.59 16.48
N ILE A 32 -23.65 -40.90 15.35
CA ILE A 32 -22.60 -39.92 15.06
C ILE A 32 -23.21 -38.54 15.10
N TRP A 33 -22.70 -37.67 15.97
CA TRP A 33 -23.11 -36.28 16.05
C TRP A 33 -22.14 -35.39 15.25
N LEU A 34 -22.68 -34.74 14.23
CA LEU A 34 -22.00 -33.73 13.43
C LEU A 34 -22.34 -32.35 13.99
N PHE A 35 -21.33 -31.63 14.49
CA PHE A 35 -21.49 -30.25 14.93
C PHE A 35 -20.94 -29.27 13.89
N LEU A 36 -21.82 -28.42 13.36
CA LEU A 36 -21.49 -27.37 12.40
C LEU A 36 -21.45 -26.02 13.11
N ASP A 37 -20.25 -25.56 13.46
CA ASP A 37 -20.08 -24.26 14.10
C ASP A 37 -20.05 -23.12 13.08
N GLU A 38 -20.59 -21.96 13.46
CA GLU A 38 -20.62 -20.72 12.68
C GLU A 38 -21.06 -20.89 11.19
N PHE A 39 -22.00 -21.80 10.88
CA PHE A 39 -22.29 -22.20 9.49
C PHE A 39 -22.80 -21.04 8.61
N ASN A 40 -23.41 -20.03 9.22
CA ASN A 40 -23.91 -18.85 8.52
C ASN A 40 -22.82 -17.86 8.08
N THR A 41 -21.54 -18.20 8.24
CA THR A 41 -20.40 -17.47 7.67
C THR A 41 -20.04 -17.94 6.25
N SER A 42 -20.80 -18.88 5.68
CA SER A 42 -20.65 -19.35 4.30
C SER A 42 -21.75 -18.79 3.40
N PRO A 43 -21.47 -18.41 2.14
CA PRO A 43 -22.52 -18.04 1.18
C PRO A 43 -23.42 -19.23 0.79
N ASP A 44 -22.96 -20.48 0.97
CA ASP A 44 -23.68 -21.70 0.60
C ASP A 44 -24.80 -22.08 1.60
N ILE A 45 -25.56 -21.11 2.10
CA ILE A 45 -26.63 -21.33 3.10
C ILE A 45 -27.69 -22.34 2.60
N GLY A 46 -28.00 -22.33 1.30
CA GLY A 46 -28.95 -23.28 0.72
C GLY A 46 -28.54 -24.74 0.89
N TRP A 47 -27.24 -25.01 0.80
CA TRP A 47 -26.67 -26.35 1.00
C TRP A 47 -26.74 -26.77 2.47
N PHE A 48 -26.43 -25.86 3.41
CA PHE A 48 -26.61 -26.14 4.83
C PHE A 48 -28.08 -26.33 5.21
N ASN A 49 -29.01 -25.62 4.59
CA ASN A 49 -30.44 -25.82 4.80
C ASN A 49 -30.88 -27.23 4.36
N GLU A 50 -30.38 -27.71 3.21
CA GLU A 50 -30.64 -29.09 2.77
C GLU A 50 -30.10 -30.10 3.80
N LEU A 51 -28.85 -29.92 4.21
CA LEU A 51 -28.17 -30.78 5.17
C LEU A 51 -28.86 -30.83 6.54
N ILE A 52 -29.23 -29.66 7.08
CA ILE A 52 -29.78 -29.51 8.44
C ILE A 52 -31.28 -29.85 8.48
N CYS A 53 -32.08 -29.33 7.55
CA CYS A 53 -33.53 -29.45 7.59
C CYS A 53 -34.06 -30.65 6.81
N ASN A 54 -33.47 -30.98 5.66
CA ASN A 54 -33.97 -32.05 4.80
C ASN A 54 -33.24 -33.38 5.04
N HIS A 55 -32.10 -33.37 5.74
CA HIS A 55 -31.25 -34.54 5.95
C HIS A 55 -30.81 -35.19 4.62
N THR A 56 -30.66 -34.36 3.59
CA THR A 56 -30.16 -34.75 2.27
C THR A 56 -28.95 -33.92 1.87
N LEU A 57 -28.23 -34.38 0.87
CA LEU A 57 -27.07 -33.70 0.32
C LEU A 57 -27.01 -33.91 -1.19
N ASP A 58 -27.19 -32.84 -1.96
CA ASP A 58 -27.38 -32.89 -3.41
C ASP A 58 -28.49 -33.88 -3.83
N GLY A 59 -29.57 -33.95 -3.04
CA GLY A 59 -30.72 -34.83 -3.25
C GLY A 59 -30.56 -36.27 -2.72
N VAL A 60 -29.39 -36.62 -2.17
CA VAL A 60 -29.15 -37.96 -1.59
C VAL A 60 -29.39 -37.95 -0.09
N ALA A 61 -30.23 -38.85 0.41
CA ALA A 61 -30.52 -38.97 1.85
C ALA A 61 -29.29 -39.42 2.66
N ILE A 62 -29.10 -38.78 3.82
CA ILE A 62 -28.03 -39.09 4.76
C ILE A 62 -28.47 -40.26 5.67
N PRO A 63 -27.56 -41.14 6.12
CA PRO A 63 -27.89 -42.20 7.07
C PRO A 63 -28.46 -41.66 8.39
N LYS A 64 -29.53 -42.28 8.91
CA LYS A 64 -30.30 -41.81 10.09
C LYS A 64 -29.48 -41.79 11.39
N GLU A 65 -28.38 -42.51 11.40
CA GLU A 65 -27.40 -42.61 12.50
C GLU A 65 -26.59 -41.32 12.64
N ILE A 66 -26.54 -40.47 11.61
CA ILE A 66 -25.87 -39.17 11.65
C ILE A 66 -26.87 -38.11 12.12
N LYS A 67 -26.64 -37.56 13.31
CA LYS A 67 -27.37 -36.43 13.89
C LYS A 67 -26.60 -35.15 13.62
N ILE A 68 -27.28 -34.09 13.21
CA ILE A 68 -26.66 -32.81 12.84
C ILE A 68 -27.11 -31.76 13.84
N ILE A 69 -26.15 -31.10 14.49
CA ILE A 69 -26.36 -29.89 15.28
C ILE A 69 -25.60 -28.76 14.55
N ALA A 70 -26.21 -27.59 14.44
CA ALA A 70 -25.59 -26.44 13.82
C ALA A 70 -25.73 -25.20 14.71
N ALA A 71 -24.66 -24.42 14.82
CA ALA A 71 -24.63 -23.13 15.51
C ALA A 71 -24.40 -22.00 14.49
N CYS A 72 -25.09 -20.87 14.67
CA CYS A 72 -24.94 -19.70 13.82
C CYS A 72 -24.66 -18.44 14.64
N ASN A 73 -23.86 -17.55 14.06
CA ASN A 73 -23.57 -16.25 14.66
C ASN A 73 -24.79 -15.30 14.55
N PRO A 74 -25.04 -14.44 15.55
CA PRO A 74 -26.18 -13.52 15.54
C PRO A 74 -26.00 -12.36 14.54
N TYR A 75 -27.13 -11.83 14.03
CA TYR A 75 -27.18 -10.68 13.10
C TYR A 75 -27.11 -9.33 13.81
N ARG A 76 -26.08 -9.14 14.64
CA ARG A 76 -25.91 -7.90 15.41
C ARG A 76 -25.32 -6.80 14.53
N LYS A 77 -26.03 -5.68 14.38
CA LYS A 77 -25.53 -4.48 13.68
C LYS A 77 -24.52 -3.75 14.57
N ARG A 78 -23.50 -3.14 13.96
CA ARG A 78 -22.54 -2.27 14.66
C ARG A 78 -23.19 -0.91 14.91
N GLU A 79 -23.26 -0.48 16.17
CA GLU A 79 -23.80 0.85 16.51
C GLU A 79 -22.71 1.94 16.54
N HIS A 80 -21.50 1.60 16.98
CA HIS A 80 -20.50 2.59 17.43
C HIS A 80 -19.38 2.98 16.42
N ASN A 81 -19.38 2.46 15.19
CA ASN A 81 -18.23 2.62 14.26
C ASN A 81 -18.56 2.98 12.79
N LEU A 82 -19.84 3.12 12.45
CA LEU A 82 -20.26 3.30 11.05
C LEU A 82 -19.95 4.71 10.50
N LYS A 83 -19.79 5.71 11.37
CA LYS A 83 -19.65 7.12 10.94
C LYS A 83 -18.21 7.55 10.64
N ASN A 84 -17.21 6.85 11.18
CA ASN A 84 -15.82 7.31 11.17
C ASN A 84 -14.89 6.51 10.26
N ASN A 85 -15.39 5.45 9.62
CA ASN A 85 -14.54 4.61 8.77
C ASN A 85 -15.15 4.45 7.37
N PRO A 86 -14.64 5.19 6.37
CA PRO A 86 -15.21 5.20 5.02
C PRO A 86 -15.18 3.82 4.34
N TRP A 87 -14.34 2.92 4.85
CA TRP A 87 -14.22 1.54 4.40
C TRP A 87 -15.49 0.69 4.64
N TYR A 88 -16.28 0.99 5.68
CA TYR A 88 -17.55 0.28 5.95
C TYR A 88 -18.64 0.56 4.91
N HIS A 89 -18.52 1.63 4.12
CA HIS A 89 -19.57 2.02 3.16
C HIS A 89 -19.56 1.21 1.86
N LYS A 90 -18.43 0.56 1.52
CA LYS A 90 -18.32 -0.25 0.29
C LYS A 90 -18.76 -1.71 0.47
N ASP A 91 -18.89 -2.19 1.71
CA ASP A 91 -19.18 -3.59 2.02
C ASP A 91 -20.49 -3.74 2.84
N PRO A 92 -21.54 -4.34 2.26
CA PRO A 92 -22.84 -4.47 2.92
C PRO A 92 -22.84 -5.39 4.14
N LEU A 93 -21.86 -6.28 4.30
CA LEU A 93 -21.73 -7.16 5.47
C LEU A 93 -20.93 -6.52 6.60
N ALA A 94 -20.11 -5.51 6.31
CA ALA A 94 -19.27 -4.83 7.29
C ALA A 94 -20.09 -4.02 8.32
N LYS A 95 -21.37 -3.78 8.06
CA LYS A 95 -22.33 -3.19 9.03
C LYS A 95 -22.67 -4.11 10.20
N TYR A 96 -22.34 -5.40 10.13
CA TYR A 96 -22.59 -6.37 11.19
C TYR A 96 -21.32 -6.65 12.00
N VAL A 97 -21.48 -7.00 13.27
CA VAL A 97 -20.38 -7.42 14.15
C VAL A 97 -19.75 -8.71 13.65
N TYR A 98 -20.60 -9.65 13.20
CA TYR A 98 -20.24 -10.91 12.57
C TYR A 98 -20.55 -10.84 11.08
N ARG A 99 -19.65 -11.32 10.22
CA ARG A 99 -19.90 -11.41 8.77
C ARG A 99 -20.75 -12.65 8.49
N VAL A 100 -22.07 -12.45 8.45
CA VAL A 100 -23.05 -13.53 8.33
C VAL A 100 -23.95 -13.36 7.12
N PHE A 101 -24.23 -14.48 6.44
CA PHE A 101 -25.13 -14.55 5.31
C PHE A 101 -26.56 -14.85 5.77
N PRO A 102 -27.60 -14.28 5.13
CA PRO A 102 -28.99 -14.49 5.52
C PRO A 102 -29.42 -15.97 5.53
N LEU A 103 -30.04 -16.42 6.62
CA LEU A 103 -30.60 -17.77 6.77
C LEU A 103 -31.87 -17.96 5.93
N CYS A 104 -32.06 -19.18 5.42
CA CYS A 104 -33.32 -19.63 4.81
C CYS A 104 -34.47 -19.60 5.82
N GLN A 105 -35.72 -19.40 5.36
CA GLN A 105 -36.88 -19.36 6.26
C GLN A 105 -37.09 -20.68 7.02
N THR A 106 -36.79 -21.82 6.40
CA THR A 106 -36.89 -23.15 7.02
C THR A 106 -35.96 -23.27 8.22
N VAL A 107 -34.67 -22.94 8.06
CA VAL A 107 -33.71 -22.92 9.17
C VAL A 107 -34.18 -21.99 10.30
N LYS A 108 -34.74 -20.82 9.96
CA LYS A 108 -35.22 -19.86 10.97
C LYS A 108 -36.31 -20.43 11.88
N ALA A 109 -37.15 -21.33 11.38
CA ALA A 109 -38.19 -21.98 12.19
C ALA A 109 -37.61 -22.95 13.25
N HIS A 110 -36.35 -23.37 13.07
CA HIS A 110 -35.64 -24.30 13.96
C HIS A 110 -34.54 -23.62 14.79
N LEU A 111 -34.48 -22.28 14.80
CA LEU A 111 -33.51 -21.55 15.62
C LEU A 111 -33.98 -21.49 17.08
N TRP A 112 -33.09 -21.90 17.98
CA TRP A 112 -33.24 -21.67 19.42
C TRP A 112 -32.09 -20.80 19.93
N GLN A 113 -32.40 -19.86 20.82
CA GLN A 113 -31.41 -18.97 21.42
C GLN A 113 -30.89 -19.57 22.73
N PHE A 114 -29.59 -19.85 22.78
CA PHE A 114 -28.94 -20.48 23.95
C PHE A 114 -28.70 -19.50 25.14
N GLY A 115 -28.92 -18.20 24.93
CA GLY A 115 -28.70 -17.16 25.94
C GLY A 115 -27.24 -16.75 26.10
N SER A 116 -26.95 -15.95 27.13
CA SER A 116 -25.60 -15.55 27.56
C SER A 116 -25.28 -16.18 28.91
N LEU A 117 -23.99 -16.38 29.20
CA LEU A 117 -23.52 -16.89 30.49
C LEU A 117 -23.98 -15.95 31.63
N SER A 118 -24.48 -16.50 32.73
CA SER A 118 -24.84 -15.70 33.91
C SER A 118 -23.57 -15.21 34.63
N GLU A 119 -23.66 -14.10 35.37
CA GLU A 119 -22.50 -13.58 36.12
C GLU A 119 -21.99 -14.57 37.19
N LEU A 120 -22.88 -15.36 37.79
CA LEU A 120 -22.53 -16.37 38.77
C LEU A 120 -21.78 -17.54 38.13
N ASP A 121 -22.27 -18.03 36.99
CA ASP A 121 -21.61 -19.11 36.25
C ASP A 121 -20.25 -18.62 35.72
N GLU A 122 -20.17 -17.40 35.19
CA GLU A 122 -18.91 -16.82 34.70
C GLU A 122 -17.84 -16.77 35.80
N ARG A 123 -18.19 -16.26 36.98
CA ARG A 123 -17.28 -16.27 38.14
C ARG A 123 -16.82 -17.67 38.49
N GLN A 124 -17.73 -18.65 38.49
CA GLN A 124 -17.40 -20.03 38.81
C GLN A 124 -16.46 -20.64 37.75
N TYR A 125 -16.71 -20.41 36.46
CA TYR A 125 -15.82 -20.86 35.38
C TYR A 125 -14.42 -20.25 35.52
N ILE A 126 -14.32 -18.94 35.78
CA ILE A 126 -13.04 -18.25 35.97
C ILE A 126 -12.28 -18.87 37.16
N LEU A 127 -12.97 -19.12 38.27
CA LEU A 127 -12.37 -19.72 39.46
C LEU A 127 -11.85 -21.13 39.19
N GLU A 128 -12.61 -21.98 38.50
CA GLU A 128 -12.15 -23.34 38.14
C GLU A 128 -10.97 -23.30 37.16
N MET A 129 -10.99 -22.40 36.18
CA MET A 129 -9.84 -22.19 35.28
C MET A 129 -8.57 -21.79 36.04
N ILE A 130 -8.68 -20.91 37.05
CA ILE A 130 -7.55 -20.51 37.91
C ILE A 130 -7.03 -21.70 38.71
N LYS A 131 -7.91 -22.47 39.34
CA LYS A 131 -7.52 -23.65 40.12
C LYS A 131 -6.80 -24.69 39.26
N ASP A 132 -7.23 -24.88 38.02
CA ASP A 132 -6.59 -25.83 37.11
C ASP A 132 -5.13 -25.44 36.78
N ARG A 133 -4.81 -24.14 36.75
CA ARG A 133 -3.45 -23.63 36.51
C ARG A 133 -2.48 -23.83 37.67
N LYS A 134 -2.97 -24.14 38.87
CA LYS A 134 -2.13 -24.40 40.04
C LYS A 134 -1.04 -25.46 39.77
N LYS A 135 -1.36 -26.46 38.95
CA LYS A 135 -0.47 -27.58 38.58
C LYS A 135 0.80 -27.13 37.85
N GLU A 136 0.79 -25.93 37.26
CA GLU A 136 1.90 -25.39 36.48
C GLU A 136 2.92 -24.62 37.37
N LEU A 137 2.58 -24.35 38.63
CA LEU A 137 3.38 -23.59 39.58
C LEU A 137 4.21 -24.49 40.50
N SER A 138 5.32 -23.96 41.03
CA SER A 138 6.15 -24.66 42.02
C SER A 138 5.44 -24.82 43.37
N SER A 139 5.83 -25.82 44.17
CA SER A 139 5.17 -26.13 45.45
C SER A 139 5.09 -24.95 46.42
N ASN A 140 6.12 -24.10 46.46
CA ASN A 140 6.17 -22.93 47.35
C ASN A 140 5.25 -21.80 46.86
N THR A 141 5.06 -21.69 45.55
CA THR A 141 4.19 -20.69 44.92
C THR A 141 2.72 -21.10 45.01
N GLN A 142 2.43 -22.41 45.01
CA GLN A 142 1.07 -22.93 45.06
C GLN A 142 0.31 -22.52 46.33
N THR A 143 0.97 -22.45 47.50
CA THR A 143 0.32 -22.05 48.75
C THR A 143 -0.10 -20.59 48.75
N ILE A 144 0.76 -19.71 48.22
CA ILE A 144 0.45 -18.28 48.04
C ILE A 144 -0.66 -18.14 47.00
N PHE A 145 -0.57 -18.86 45.89
CA PHE A 145 -1.57 -18.85 44.82
C PHE A 145 -2.96 -19.28 45.31
N ASP A 146 -3.05 -20.31 46.16
CA ASP A 146 -4.34 -20.72 46.76
C ASP A 146 -4.98 -19.59 47.59
N SER A 147 -4.17 -18.83 48.33
CA SER A 147 -4.66 -17.72 49.15
C SER A 147 -5.13 -16.52 48.32
N GLU A 148 -4.54 -16.31 47.14
CA GLU A 148 -4.87 -15.19 46.24
C GLU A 148 -5.85 -15.56 45.11
N ALA A 149 -6.11 -16.85 44.88
CA ALA A 149 -6.91 -17.34 43.74
C ALA A 149 -8.29 -16.67 43.65
N GLN A 150 -8.98 -16.46 44.77
CA GLN A 150 -10.28 -15.77 44.80
C GLN A 150 -10.16 -14.29 44.41
N LEU A 151 -9.11 -13.60 44.88
CA LEU A 151 -8.86 -12.22 44.53
C LEU A 151 -8.54 -12.08 43.03
N ILE A 152 -7.69 -12.96 42.51
CA ILE A 152 -7.34 -13.02 41.07
C ILE A 152 -8.61 -13.25 40.24
N ALA A 153 -9.46 -14.21 40.64
CA ALA A 153 -10.72 -14.51 39.97
C ALA A 153 -11.65 -13.29 39.91
N GLU A 154 -11.82 -12.60 41.04
CA GLU A 154 -12.68 -11.42 41.10
C GLU A 154 -12.11 -10.26 40.28
N LYS A 155 -10.79 -10.05 40.27
CA LYS A 155 -10.17 -9.01 39.44
C LYS A 155 -10.35 -9.28 37.95
N ILE A 156 -10.15 -10.52 37.51
CA ILE A 156 -10.38 -10.90 36.10
C ILE A 156 -11.86 -10.76 35.75
N PHE A 157 -12.77 -11.15 36.64
CA PHE A 157 -14.21 -10.98 36.43
C PHE A 157 -14.60 -9.50 36.29
N GLN A 158 -14.10 -8.63 37.18
CA GLN A 158 -14.29 -7.18 37.10
C GLN A 158 -13.78 -6.62 35.77
N SER A 159 -12.61 -7.06 35.30
CA SER A 159 -12.08 -6.68 34.00
C SER A 159 -12.98 -7.11 32.83
N GLN A 160 -13.50 -8.35 32.85
CA GLN A 160 -14.42 -8.87 31.83
C GLN A 160 -15.71 -8.04 31.80
N GLN A 161 -16.30 -7.75 32.97
CA GLN A 161 -17.54 -6.99 33.10
C GLN A 161 -17.37 -5.54 32.61
N PHE A 162 -16.25 -4.91 32.96
CA PHE A 162 -15.91 -3.56 32.51
C PHE A 162 -15.82 -3.49 30.98
N MET A 163 -15.06 -4.40 30.38
CA MET A 163 -14.83 -4.44 28.93
C MET A 163 -16.13 -4.70 28.17
N ARG A 164 -16.96 -5.62 28.66
CA ARG A 164 -18.30 -5.91 28.09
C ARG A 164 -19.20 -4.67 28.09
N THR A 165 -19.15 -3.89 29.17
CA THR A 165 -20.00 -2.70 29.34
C THR A 165 -19.52 -1.52 28.47
N ARG A 166 -18.21 -1.33 28.34
CA ARG A 166 -17.62 -0.17 27.65
C ARG A 166 -17.41 -0.40 26.14
N LEU A 167 -16.85 -1.53 25.76
CA LEU A 167 -16.48 -1.79 24.37
C LEU A 167 -17.64 -2.33 23.52
N GLN A 168 -18.66 -2.96 24.12
CA GLN A 168 -19.87 -3.45 23.44
C GLN A 168 -19.59 -4.20 22.12
N ASP A 169 -19.80 -3.55 20.96
CA ASP A 169 -19.61 -4.11 19.62
C ASP A 169 -18.15 -4.04 19.13
N MET A 170 -17.30 -3.25 19.79
CA MET A 170 -15.90 -2.99 19.41
C MET A 170 -15.00 -4.18 19.71
N ALA A 171 -15.24 -4.84 20.86
CA ALA A 171 -14.51 -6.03 21.26
C ALA A 171 -15.42 -6.94 22.08
N MET A 172 -15.63 -8.16 21.58
CA MET A 172 -16.34 -9.19 22.33
C MET A 172 -15.36 -9.83 23.33
N VAL A 173 -15.88 -10.11 24.51
CA VAL A 173 -15.10 -10.59 25.65
C VAL A 173 -15.62 -11.98 26.01
N SER A 174 -14.72 -12.93 26.17
CA SER A 174 -15.06 -14.35 26.37
C SER A 174 -14.14 -15.04 27.37
N LEU A 175 -14.43 -16.30 27.71
CA LEU A 175 -13.53 -17.13 28.53
C LEU A 175 -12.17 -17.37 27.84
N ARG A 176 -12.04 -17.11 26.53
CA ARG A 176 -10.74 -17.12 25.85
C ARG A 176 -9.83 -15.97 26.31
N ASP A 177 -10.39 -14.82 26.69
CA ASP A 177 -9.61 -13.71 27.26
C ASP A 177 -9.08 -14.06 28.65
N VAL A 178 -9.90 -14.73 29.46
CA VAL A 178 -9.52 -15.28 30.77
C VAL A 178 -8.36 -16.25 30.61
N GLU A 179 -8.48 -17.21 29.70
CA GLU A 179 -7.42 -18.18 29.41
C GLU A 179 -6.09 -17.51 29.03
N ARG A 180 -6.13 -16.51 28.14
CA ARG A 180 -4.92 -15.75 27.74
C ARG A 180 -4.32 -14.97 28.92
N CYS A 181 -5.18 -14.34 29.73
CA CYS A 181 -4.74 -13.61 30.92
C CYS A 181 -4.04 -14.53 31.92
N LEU A 182 -4.61 -15.72 32.16
CA LEU A 182 -4.01 -16.72 33.04
C LEU A 182 -2.70 -17.26 32.48
N LYS A 183 -2.64 -17.52 31.17
CA LYS A 183 -1.40 -17.96 30.50
C LYS A 183 -0.26 -16.96 30.71
N ILE A 184 -0.52 -15.67 30.50
CA ILE A 184 0.47 -14.60 30.70
C ILE A 184 0.84 -14.49 32.19
N PHE A 185 -0.17 -14.50 33.08
CA PHE A 185 0.04 -14.42 34.52
C PHE A 185 0.94 -15.55 35.05
N ILE A 186 0.64 -16.80 34.71
CA ILE A 186 1.40 -17.97 35.15
C ILE A 186 2.84 -17.91 34.62
N TRP A 187 3.03 -17.51 33.36
CA TRP A 187 4.35 -17.32 32.78
C TRP A 187 5.16 -16.25 33.55
N LEU A 188 4.55 -15.11 33.89
CA LEU A 188 5.21 -14.06 34.67
C LEU A 188 5.62 -14.53 36.07
N VAL A 189 4.73 -15.24 36.77
CA VAL A 189 5.03 -15.80 38.09
C VAL A 189 6.14 -16.86 38.00
N LYS A 190 6.16 -17.67 36.95
CA LYS A 190 7.15 -18.73 36.82
C LYS A 190 8.53 -18.20 36.42
N ASP A 191 8.58 -17.38 35.37
CA ASP A 191 9.81 -17.08 34.64
C ASP A 191 10.30 -15.64 34.85
N TYR A 192 9.45 -14.70 35.27
CA TYR A 192 9.81 -13.29 35.45
C TYR A 192 10.02 -12.88 36.92
N ASN A 193 8.97 -12.95 37.75
CA ASN A 193 9.02 -12.49 39.14
C ASN A 193 8.20 -13.40 40.07
N SER A 194 8.81 -14.51 40.51
CA SER A 194 8.14 -15.55 41.30
C SER A 194 7.66 -15.16 42.69
N TYR A 195 8.02 -13.96 43.16
CA TYR A 195 7.68 -13.48 44.49
C TYR A 195 6.64 -12.35 44.49
N ASP A 196 6.32 -11.76 43.33
CA ASP A 196 5.36 -10.64 43.22
C ASP A 196 4.19 -11.01 42.28
N MET A 197 3.20 -11.71 42.86
CA MET A 197 1.97 -12.07 42.17
C MET A 197 1.13 -10.84 41.81
N GLN A 198 1.14 -9.81 42.64
CA GLN A 198 0.39 -8.58 42.39
C GLN A 198 0.93 -7.87 41.14
N GLN A 199 2.24 -7.72 41.01
CA GLN A 199 2.86 -7.14 39.82
C GLN A 199 2.59 -7.99 38.57
N SER A 200 2.69 -9.31 38.69
CA SER A 200 2.38 -10.25 37.59
C SER A 200 0.93 -10.11 37.13
N LEU A 201 -0.01 -9.94 38.06
CA LEU A 201 -1.42 -9.71 37.78
C LEU A 201 -1.64 -8.35 37.09
N VAL A 202 -0.97 -7.29 37.54
CA VAL A 202 -1.06 -5.95 36.91
C VAL A 202 -0.61 -6.01 35.46
N ILE A 203 0.48 -6.70 35.14
CA ILE A 203 0.96 -6.84 33.76
C ILE A 203 -0.04 -7.66 32.91
N ALA A 204 -0.51 -8.80 33.44
CA ALA A 204 -1.46 -9.66 32.72
C ALA A 204 -2.78 -8.95 32.39
N LEU A 205 -3.35 -8.25 33.38
CA LEU A 205 -4.54 -7.40 33.21
C LEU A 205 -4.26 -6.19 32.30
N GLY A 206 -3.04 -5.64 32.41
CA GLY A 206 -2.51 -4.57 31.57
C GLY A 206 -2.63 -4.90 30.09
N ILE A 207 -2.09 -6.05 29.70
CA ILE A 207 -2.03 -6.51 28.30
C ILE A 207 -3.40 -7.01 27.81
N CYS A 208 -4.10 -7.80 28.62
CA CYS A 208 -5.35 -8.43 28.18
C CYS A 208 -6.57 -7.50 28.16
N TYR A 209 -6.55 -6.43 28.96
CA TYR A 209 -7.70 -5.54 29.14
C TYR A 209 -7.32 -4.05 29.04
N TYR A 210 -6.44 -3.55 29.90
CA TYR A 210 -6.20 -2.10 30.04
C TYR A 210 -5.68 -1.43 28.76
N LEU A 211 -4.65 -2.00 28.11
CA LEU A 211 -4.03 -1.40 26.93
C LEU A 211 -4.95 -1.42 25.70
N ARG A 212 -6.03 -2.21 25.72
CA ARG A 212 -7.05 -2.26 24.65
C ARG A 212 -8.06 -1.10 24.74
N LEU A 213 -8.09 -0.39 25.88
CA LEU A 213 -9.02 0.70 26.13
C LEU A 213 -8.49 2.04 25.64
N GLU A 214 -9.39 2.98 25.34
CA GLU A 214 -9.02 4.37 25.04
C GLU A 214 -8.60 5.14 26.30
N LYS A 215 -7.92 6.28 26.14
CA LYS A 215 -7.38 7.10 27.23
C LYS A 215 -8.40 7.46 28.33
N ASN A 216 -9.65 7.74 27.96
CA ASN A 216 -10.71 8.06 28.91
C ASN A 216 -11.21 6.83 29.67
N GLU A 217 -11.27 5.68 29.00
CA GLU A 217 -11.72 4.42 29.59
C GLU A 217 -10.65 3.80 30.47
N ARG A 218 -9.37 3.93 30.09
CA ARG A 218 -8.20 3.55 30.92
C ARG A 218 -8.26 4.19 32.30
N LYS A 219 -8.63 5.48 32.39
CA LYS A 219 -8.79 6.17 33.68
C LYS A 219 -9.89 5.54 34.55
N LYS A 220 -11.04 5.20 33.94
CA LYS A 220 -12.17 4.57 34.62
C LYS A 220 -11.85 3.14 35.05
N TYR A 221 -11.19 2.37 34.19
CA TYR A 221 -10.75 1.02 34.50
C TYR A 221 -9.77 1.00 35.68
N ALA A 222 -8.78 1.90 35.66
CA ALA A 222 -7.80 2.01 36.73
C ALA A 222 -8.45 2.31 38.09
N SER A 223 -9.51 3.13 38.13
CA SER A 223 -10.26 3.39 39.37
C SER A 223 -11.12 2.23 39.87
N GLU A 224 -11.45 1.26 39.02
CA GLU A 224 -12.34 0.14 39.36
C GLU A 224 -11.55 -1.10 39.83
N ILE A 225 -10.38 -1.33 39.25
CA ILE A 225 -9.58 -2.55 39.53
C ILE A 225 -8.72 -2.42 40.81
N THR A 226 -8.27 -1.21 41.20
CA THR A 226 -7.42 -0.97 42.39
C THR A 226 -7.45 0.51 42.79
N GLU A 227 -6.80 0.91 43.89
CA GLU A 227 -6.41 2.32 44.09
C GLU A 227 -5.60 2.79 42.87
N ALA A 228 -6.19 3.68 42.08
CA ALA A 228 -5.85 3.93 40.67
C ALA A 228 -4.37 4.25 40.39
N ASN A 229 -3.65 4.81 41.37
CA ASN A 229 -2.26 5.21 41.20
C ASN A 229 -1.31 4.01 41.16
N ASN A 230 -1.55 2.97 41.98
CA ASN A 230 -0.60 1.85 42.06
C ASN A 230 -0.58 1.00 40.78
N PHE A 231 -1.75 0.72 40.18
CA PHE A 231 -1.82 -0.10 38.96
C PHE A 231 -1.13 0.54 37.76
N VAL A 232 -1.42 1.82 37.49
CA VAL A 232 -0.89 2.51 36.31
C VAL A 232 0.60 2.75 36.46
N ASP A 233 1.06 3.11 37.66
CA ASP A 233 2.48 3.39 37.91
C ASP A 233 3.33 2.11 37.83
N ILE A 234 2.85 0.99 38.40
CA ILE A 234 3.50 -0.32 38.23
C ILE A 234 3.58 -0.68 36.75
N LEU A 235 2.46 -0.63 36.02
CA LEU A 235 2.44 -1.02 34.61
C LEU A 235 3.38 -0.14 33.76
N LYS A 236 3.37 1.18 33.96
CA LYS A 236 4.25 2.10 33.24
C LYS A 236 5.73 1.86 33.53
N LYS A 237 6.08 1.61 34.80
CA LYS A 237 7.45 1.28 35.21
C LYS A 237 7.93 0.00 34.52
N GLU A 238 7.08 -1.02 34.46
CA GLU A 238 7.41 -2.28 33.79
C GLU A 238 7.54 -2.10 32.27
N ILE A 239 6.60 -1.39 31.63
CA ILE A 239 6.71 -1.06 30.19
C ILE A 239 8.04 -0.37 29.91
N GLN A 240 8.41 0.64 30.70
CA GLN A 240 9.66 1.37 30.51
C GLN A 240 10.89 0.48 30.73
N LYS A 241 10.87 -0.38 31.76
CA LYS A 241 11.95 -1.31 32.05
C LYS A 241 12.24 -2.25 30.87
N PHE A 242 11.20 -2.87 30.30
CA PHE A 242 11.36 -3.73 29.12
C PHE A 242 11.75 -2.93 27.87
N CYS A 243 11.11 -1.80 27.61
CA CYS A 243 11.42 -0.98 26.45
C CYS A 243 12.87 -0.47 26.44
N ASN A 244 13.42 -0.08 27.59
CA ASN A 244 14.82 0.36 27.70
C ASN A 244 15.80 -0.70 27.19
N VAL A 245 15.55 -1.97 27.51
CA VAL A 245 16.34 -3.10 27.03
C VAL A 245 16.16 -3.30 25.53
N LEU A 246 14.91 -3.27 25.06
CA LEU A 246 14.61 -3.49 23.64
C LEU A 246 15.20 -2.37 22.75
N TYR A 247 15.31 -1.14 23.24
CA TYR A 247 15.88 -0.02 22.48
C TYR A 247 17.41 0.09 22.50
N SER A 248 18.17 -0.71 23.27
CA SER A 248 19.62 -0.47 23.43
C SER A 248 20.43 -0.46 22.11
N LEU A 249 19.99 -1.21 21.08
CA LEU A 249 20.57 -1.25 19.74
C LEU A 249 19.80 -0.42 18.69
N ALA A 250 18.72 0.27 19.09
CA ALA A 250 17.91 1.03 18.15
C ALA A 250 18.66 2.26 17.63
N ALA A 251 18.49 2.57 16.35
CA ALA A 251 19.02 3.79 15.75
C ALA A 251 18.53 5.05 16.47
N LYS A 252 19.37 6.08 16.56
CA LYS A 252 19.08 7.39 17.18
C LYS A 252 17.94 8.18 16.52
N THR A 253 17.36 7.66 15.44
CA THR A 253 16.36 8.34 14.60
C THR A 253 14.92 7.85 14.85
N ILE A 254 14.70 7.00 15.84
CA ILE A 254 13.41 6.34 16.10
C ILE A 254 12.67 7.04 17.24
N ALA A 255 11.55 7.68 16.91
CA ALA A 255 10.69 8.33 17.90
C ALA A 255 10.17 7.38 19.01
N LYS A 256 10.80 7.40 20.19
CA LYS A 256 10.35 6.64 21.39
C LYS A 256 9.12 7.29 22.03
N THR A 257 7.95 6.98 21.48
CA THR A 257 6.64 7.44 21.99
C THR A 257 5.99 6.47 22.96
N GLU A 258 5.03 6.93 23.78
CA GLU A 258 4.24 6.06 24.68
C GLU A 258 3.52 4.97 23.88
N ALA A 259 2.94 5.31 22.72
CA ALA A 259 2.29 4.34 21.84
C ALA A 259 3.25 3.26 21.30
N LEU A 260 4.46 3.64 20.87
CA LEU A 260 5.46 2.67 20.42
C LEU A 260 5.89 1.73 21.56
N ASN A 261 6.07 2.27 22.77
CA ASN A 261 6.43 1.49 23.95
C ASN A 261 5.35 0.48 24.32
N GLU A 262 4.08 0.88 24.28
CA GLU A 262 2.95 -0.02 24.54
C GLU A 262 2.92 -1.18 23.54
N ILE A 263 3.03 -0.88 22.23
CA ILE A 263 3.02 -1.89 21.17
C ILE A 263 4.20 -2.85 21.33
N LEU A 264 5.40 -2.32 21.54
CA LEU A 264 6.63 -3.11 21.68
C LEU A 264 6.55 -4.04 22.90
N PHE A 265 6.06 -3.54 24.02
CA PHE A 265 5.85 -4.32 25.24
C PHE A 265 4.83 -5.44 25.04
N MET A 266 3.66 -5.15 24.45
CA MET A 266 2.65 -6.17 24.18
C MET A 266 3.15 -7.23 23.22
N LEU A 267 3.82 -6.83 22.13
CA LEU A 267 4.42 -7.77 21.19
C LEU A 267 5.42 -8.68 21.91
N PHE A 268 6.37 -8.13 22.67
CA PHE A 268 7.36 -8.92 23.40
C PHE A 268 6.70 -9.99 24.29
N ILE A 269 5.77 -9.59 25.16
CA ILE A 269 5.12 -10.53 26.10
C ILE A 269 4.24 -11.55 25.38
N CYS A 270 3.46 -11.14 24.36
CA CYS A 270 2.63 -12.06 23.60
C CYS A 270 3.48 -13.11 22.85
N ILE A 271 4.64 -12.70 22.34
CA ILE A 271 5.56 -13.58 21.64
C ILE A 271 6.19 -14.58 22.61
N MET A 272 6.71 -14.12 23.75
CA MET A 272 7.28 -15.00 24.78
C MET A 272 6.27 -16.00 25.33
N THR A 273 5.01 -15.59 25.46
CA THR A 273 3.93 -16.43 26.00
C THR A 273 3.22 -17.26 24.92
N THR A 274 3.64 -17.21 23.65
CA THR A 274 2.93 -17.82 22.51
C THR A 274 1.43 -17.46 22.48
N THR A 275 1.11 -16.21 22.83
CA THR A 275 -0.24 -15.66 22.82
C THR A 275 -0.46 -14.93 21.50
N SER A 276 -1.48 -15.32 20.75
CA SER A 276 -1.81 -14.70 19.46
C SER A 276 -2.21 -13.24 19.65
N ILE A 277 -1.59 -12.34 18.87
CA ILE A 277 -1.87 -10.89 18.90
C ILE A 277 -2.18 -10.34 17.50
N VAL A 278 -3.17 -9.46 17.43
CA VAL A 278 -3.52 -8.69 16.23
C VAL A 278 -3.40 -7.20 16.55
N LEU A 279 -2.53 -6.50 15.83
CA LEU A 279 -2.37 -5.06 15.93
C LEU A 279 -3.21 -4.38 14.85
N VAL A 280 -4.17 -3.56 15.27
CA VAL A 280 -5.05 -2.82 14.37
C VAL A 280 -4.80 -1.33 14.54
N GLY A 281 -4.57 -0.61 13.45
CA GLY A 281 -4.51 0.85 13.48
C GLY A 281 -4.21 1.42 12.12
N ASP A 282 -4.38 2.72 11.95
CA ASP A 282 -4.14 3.40 10.67
C ASP A 282 -2.72 3.22 10.11
N PRO A 283 -2.51 3.44 8.80
CA PRO A 283 -1.17 3.52 8.24
C PRO A 283 -0.29 4.56 8.94
N GLY A 284 0.94 4.16 9.28
CA GLY A 284 1.89 5.03 9.97
C GLY A 284 1.77 5.08 11.50
N THR A 285 0.99 4.20 12.14
CA THR A 285 0.93 4.08 13.62
C THR A 285 2.04 3.22 14.24
N SER A 286 3.20 3.14 13.58
CA SER A 286 4.39 2.39 14.06
C SER A 286 4.23 0.88 14.33
N LYS A 287 3.17 0.23 13.83
CA LYS A 287 2.95 -1.22 13.93
C LYS A 287 4.13 -2.05 13.38
N THR A 288 4.44 -1.85 12.10
CA THR A 288 5.52 -2.57 11.40
C THR A 288 6.88 -2.24 12.02
N LEU A 289 7.10 -0.97 12.40
CA LEU A 289 8.33 -0.53 13.06
C LEU A 289 8.55 -1.27 14.40
N ALA A 290 7.52 -1.35 15.25
CA ALA A 290 7.61 -2.03 16.54
C ALA A 290 7.98 -3.52 16.36
N PHE A 291 7.36 -4.19 15.38
CA PHE A 291 7.66 -5.57 15.07
C PHE A 291 9.08 -5.75 14.53
N GLN A 292 9.54 -4.88 13.63
CA GLN A 292 10.90 -4.94 13.07
C GLN A 292 11.98 -4.71 14.13
N LEU A 293 11.78 -3.75 15.03
CA LEU A 293 12.70 -3.54 16.17
C LEU A 293 12.80 -4.79 17.02
N LEU A 294 11.65 -5.42 17.30
CA LEU A 294 11.63 -6.65 18.07
C LEU A 294 12.28 -7.83 17.34
N LYS A 295 12.01 -7.98 16.04
CA LYS A 295 12.62 -9.00 15.17
C LYS A 295 14.14 -8.87 15.16
N ASP A 296 14.65 -7.66 15.01
CA ASP A 296 16.09 -7.38 15.01
C ASP A 296 16.73 -7.69 16.37
N ARG A 297 16.09 -7.31 17.49
CA ARG A 297 16.58 -7.62 18.83
C ARG A 297 16.55 -9.10 19.20
N LEU A 298 15.54 -9.82 18.73
CA LEU A 298 15.42 -11.26 18.95
C LEU A 298 16.17 -12.08 17.89
N SER A 299 16.92 -11.46 16.98
CA SER A 299 17.70 -12.16 15.96
C SER A 299 18.83 -12.99 16.58
N LYS A 300 19.30 -13.99 15.84
CA LYS A 300 20.42 -14.85 16.29
C LYS A 300 21.69 -14.06 16.59
N SER A 301 21.94 -12.95 15.91
CA SER A 301 23.13 -12.12 16.14
C SER A 301 23.05 -11.32 17.44
N ASN A 302 21.85 -10.84 17.80
CA ASN A 302 21.67 -9.87 18.89
C ASN A 302 21.15 -10.51 20.19
N ILE A 303 20.74 -11.79 20.16
CA ILE A 303 20.11 -12.48 21.29
C ILE A 303 21.00 -12.54 22.55
N ASN A 304 22.31 -12.74 22.37
CA ASN A 304 23.25 -12.83 23.49
C ASN A 304 23.39 -11.49 24.23
N GLU A 305 23.42 -10.38 23.47
CA GLU A 305 23.46 -9.03 24.03
C GLU A 305 22.14 -8.69 24.72
N LEU A 306 21.00 -9.03 24.10
CA LEU A 306 19.69 -8.89 24.73
C LEU A 306 19.64 -9.63 26.08
N GLN A 307 20.16 -10.86 26.13
CA GLN A 307 20.13 -11.66 27.35
C GLN A 307 21.01 -11.04 28.46
N LYS A 308 22.13 -10.41 28.08
CA LYS A 308 22.96 -9.64 29.02
C LYS A 308 22.21 -8.39 29.53
N ASP A 309 21.62 -7.59 28.64
CA ASP A 309 20.87 -6.39 29.02
C ASP A 309 19.68 -6.72 29.95
N LEU A 310 19.01 -7.84 29.70
CA LEU A 310 17.94 -8.35 30.59
C LEU A 310 18.47 -8.72 31.97
N GLN A 311 19.60 -9.42 32.05
CA GLN A 311 20.22 -9.78 33.33
C GLN A 311 20.65 -8.54 34.13
N GLU A 312 21.19 -7.51 33.46
CA GLU A 312 21.56 -6.24 34.09
C GLU A 312 20.34 -5.50 34.67
N GLN A 313 19.17 -5.60 34.02
CA GLN A 313 17.90 -5.07 34.53
C GLN A 313 17.20 -5.99 35.53
N GLY A 314 17.86 -7.08 35.97
CA GLY A 314 17.31 -8.04 36.93
C GLY A 314 16.20 -8.92 36.34
N ILE A 315 16.12 -9.04 35.01
CA ILE A 315 15.14 -9.86 34.30
C ILE A 315 15.79 -11.21 33.95
N ARG A 316 15.40 -12.28 34.66
CA ARG A 316 15.98 -13.62 34.48
C ARG A 316 15.19 -14.48 33.49
N LEU A 317 15.00 -13.96 32.28
CA LEU A 317 14.32 -14.68 31.20
C LEU A 317 15.33 -15.40 30.30
N GLN A 318 15.06 -16.67 30.01
CA GLN A 318 15.77 -17.39 28.95
C GLN A 318 15.03 -17.17 27.64
N ILE A 319 15.71 -16.59 26.65
CA ILE A 319 15.10 -16.21 25.38
C ILE A 319 15.77 -16.96 24.23
N LYS A 320 14.96 -17.43 23.28
CA LYS A 320 15.41 -18.08 22.06
C LYS A 320 15.43 -17.09 20.91
N ALA A 321 16.30 -17.33 19.93
CA ALA A 321 16.34 -16.49 18.74
C ALA A 321 15.04 -16.64 17.93
N LEU A 322 14.40 -15.53 17.58
CA LEU A 322 13.17 -15.50 16.82
C LEU A 322 13.45 -15.78 15.34
N HIS A 323 12.70 -16.71 14.77
CA HIS A 323 12.69 -16.96 13.33
C HIS A 323 11.30 -16.68 12.77
N VAL A 324 11.17 -15.57 12.04
CA VAL A 324 9.88 -15.10 11.51
C VAL A 324 9.67 -15.66 10.12
N ILE A 325 8.50 -16.26 9.89
CA ILE A 325 7.97 -16.52 8.56
C ILE A 325 6.83 -15.54 8.32
N SER A 326 6.97 -14.69 7.31
CA SER A 326 6.02 -13.63 6.95
C SER A 326 5.13 -14.04 5.78
N PHE A 327 3.85 -13.67 5.83
CA PHE A 327 2.90 -13.83 4.73
C PHE A 327 2.10 -12.55 4.53
N GLN A 328 2.28 -11.93 3.36
CA GLN A 328 1.56 -10.74 2.95
C GLN A 328 0.14 -11.11 2.52
N CYS A 329 -0.86 -10.63 3.24
CA CYS A 329 -2.25 -10.84 2.87
C CYS A 329 -2.69 -9.86 1.78
N THR A 330 -3.44 -10.38 0.81
CA THR A 330 -3.97 -9.70 -0.37
C THR A 330 -5.45 -10.04 -0.55
N GLN A 331 -6.15 -9.31 -1.43
CA GLN A 331 -7.56 -9.64 -1.74
C GLN A 331 -7.71 -10.99 -2.46
N ASP A 332 -6.64 -11.51 -3.07
CA ASP A 332 -6.62 -12.81 -3.76
C ASP A 332 -6.03 -13.95 -2.91
N SER A 333 -5.71 -13.68 -1.64
CA SER A 333 -5.12 -14.66 -0.73
C SER A 333 -6.00 -15.89 -0.55
N LYS A 334 -5.38 -17.07 -0.58
CA LYS A 334 -6.06 -18.38 -0.44
C LYS A 334 -5.74 -19.02 0.91
N PRO A 335 -6.66 -19.82 1.47
CA PRO A 335 -6.45 -20.52 2.75
C PRO A 335 -5.24 -21.46 2.73
N VAL A 336 -4.95 -22.08 1.58
CA VAL A 336 -3.82 -23.01 1.41
C VAL A 336 -2.49 -22.31 1.65
N GLY A 337 -2.30 -21.09 1.15
CA GLY A 337 -1.05 -20.34 1.31
C GLY A 337 -0.73 -20.04 2.78
N ILE A 338 -1.74 -19.64 3.58
CA ILE A 338 -1.55 -19.40 5.02
C ILE A 338 -1.15 -20.71 5.72
N LYS A 339 -1.81 -21.81 5.37
CA LYS A 339 -1.52 -23.12 5.97
C LYS A 339 -0.12 -23.61 5.65
N GLU A 340 0.32 -23.50 4.40
CA GLU A 340 1.67 -23.88 3.98
C GLU A 340 2.75 -23.12 4.75
N ARG A 341 2.58 -21.80 4.95
CA ARG A 341 3.51 -20.98 5.74
C ARG A 341 3.50 -21.34 7.22
N TRP A 342 2.34 -21.65 7.78
CA TRP A 342 2.23 -22.13 9.15
C TRP A 342 2.95 -23.46 9.35
N ASP A 343 2.73 -24.42 8.45
CA ASP A 343 3.38 -25.73 8.48
C ASP A 343 4.91 -25.60 8.28
N GLN A 344 5.34 -24.68 7.42
CA GLN A 344 6.75 -24.31 7.27
C GLN A 344 7.32 -23.77 8.58
N ALA A 345 6.63 -22.85 9.26
CA ALA A 345 7.10 -22.28 10.53
C ALA A 345 7.21 -23.35 11.62
N ILE A 346 6.21 -24.22 11.72
CA ILE A 346 6.26 -25.36 12.64
C ILE A 346 7.43 -26.28 12.33
N SER A 347 7.81 -26.50 11.07
CA SER A 347 8.92 -27.39 10.73
C SER A 347 10.26 -26.95 11.36
N HIS A 348 10.45 -25.64 11.58
CA HIS A 348 11.61 -25.07 12.24
C HIS A 348 11.61 -25.22 13.77
N SER A 349 10.48 -25.60 14.39
CA SER A 349 10.37 -25.83 15.84
C SER A 349 11.20 -27.02 16.35
N LYS A 350 11.78 -27.82 15.44
CA LYS A 350 12.69 -28.92 15.76
C LYS A 350 14.03 -28.45 16.34
N SER A 351 14.43 -27.19 16.10
CA SER A 351 15.67 -26.64 16.62
C SER A 351 15.44 -26.06 18.02
N GLU A 352 16.23 -26.48 19.02
CA GLU A 352 16.02 -26.03 20.40
C GLU A 352 16.34 -24.53 20.61
N ASP A 353 17.25 -23.98 19.82
CA ASP A 353 17.73 -22.59 19.94
C ASP A 353 16.82 -21.54 19.26
N ILE A 354 15.83 -21.99 18.48
CA ILE A 354 15.03 -21.14 17.62
C ILE A 354 13.56 -21.15 18.07
N MET A 355 12.95 -19.97 18.12
CA MET A 355 11.52 -19.79 18.28
C MET A 355 10.91 -19.38 16.94
N PRO A 356 10.32 -20.32 16.17
CA PRO A 356 9.65 -19.97 14.92
C PRO A 356 8.34 -19.24 15.18
N MET A 357 7.93 -18.36 14.26
CA MET A 357 6.70 -17.57 14.34
C MET A 357 6.09 -17.39 12.96
N LEU A 358 4.75 -17.25 12.91
CA LEU A 358 4.05 -16.73 11.73
C LEU A 358 3.66 -15.26 11.92
N LEU A 359 4.05 -14.41 10.97
CA LEU A 359 3.58 -13.03 10.81
C LEU A 359 2.62 -12.94 9.63
N LEU A 360 1.39 -12.45 9.85
CA LEU A 360 0.48 -12.07 8.77
C LEU A 360 0.41 -10.54 8.66
N ASP A 361 0.93 -9.97 7.60
CA ASP A 361 0.80 -8.52 7.35
C ASP A 361 -0.41 -8.23 6.45
N GLU A 362 -1.02 -7.06 6.63
CA GLU A 362 -2.24 -6.60 5.96
C GLU A 362 -3.42 -7.61 6.03
N ILE A 363 -3.58 -8.32 7.15
CA ILE A 363 -4.62 -9.36 7.33
C ILE A 363 -6.05 -8.85 7.03
N GLY A 364 -6.31 -7.55 7.19
CA GLY A 364 -7.57 -6.91 6.83
C GLY A 364 -7.94 -7.03 5.35
N LEU A 365 -6.97 -7.12 4.43
CA LEU A 365 -7.23 -7.32 3.00
C LEU A 365 -7.77 -8.72 2.71
N ALA A 366 -7.28 -9.72 3.45
CA ALA A 366 -7.70 -11.11 3.31
C ALA A 366 -9.14 -11.36 3.79
N GLU A 367 -9.71 -10.51 4.65
CA GLU A 367 -11.12 -10.56 5.06
C GLU A 367 -12.08 -10.35 3.87
N HIS A 368 -11.65 -9.62 2.85
CA HIS A 368 -12.43 -9.34 1.63
C HIS A 368 -12.19 -10.34 0.51
N SER A 369 -11.28 -11.29 0.72
CA SER A 369 -11.01 -12.28 -0.28
C SER A 369 -12.23 -13.18 -0.51
N LYS A 370 -12.54 -13.40 -1.78
CA LYS A 370 -13.58 -14.36 -2.21
C LYS A 370 -13.29 -15.79 -1.74
N HIS A 371 -12.03 -16.08 -1.37
CA HIS A 371 -11.58 -17.39 -0.93
C HIS A 371 -11.72 -17.64 0.58
N SER A 372 -12.15 -16.65 1.38
CA SER A 372 -12.28 -16.77 2.84
C SER A 372 -11.04 -17.37 3.54
N PRO A 373 -9.82 -16.86 3.28
CA PRO A 373 -8.56 -17.46 3.72
C PRO A 373 -8.42 -17.54 5.25
N LEU A 374 -9.03 -16.59 5.98
CA LEU A 374 -8.89 -16.47 7.43
C LEU A 374 -9.63 -17.56 8.22
N LYS A 375 -10.49 -18.37 7.58
CA LYS A 375 -11.14 -19.52 8.25
C LYS A 375 -10.13 -20.54 8.77
N VAL A 376 -8.97 -20.65 8.12
CA VAL A 376 -7.88 -21.53 8.56
C VAL A 376 -7.36 -21.14 9.96
N LEU A 377 -7.45 -19.86 10.31
CA LEU A 377 -7.01 -19.35 11.61
C LEU A 377 -7.84 -19.90 12.77
N HIS A 378 -9.08 -20.37 12.55
CA HIS A 378 -9.90 -20.92 13.61
C HIS A 378 -9.24 -22.14 14.27
N HIS A 379 -8.66 -23.02 13.45
CA HIS A 379 -7.97 -24.20 13.94
C HIS A 379 -6.56 -23.90 14.44
N ILE A 380 -5.89 -22.91 13.84
CA ILE A 380 -4.50 -22.54 14.17
C ILE A 380 -4.42 -21.80 15.52
N LEU A 381 -5.32 -20.85 15.77
CA LEU A 381 -5.22 -19.92 16.90
C LEU A 381 -5.90 -20.43 18.19
N GLU A 382 -6.62 -21.54 18.15
CA GLU A 382 -7.29 -22.08 19.34
C GLU A 382 -6.29 -22.63 20.35
N ASN A 383 -5.26 -23.33 19.88
CA ASN A 383 -4.12 -23.78 20.68
C ASN A 383 -2.82 -23.54 19.87
N PRO A 384 -2.32 -22.29 19.83
CA PRO A 384 -1.18 -21.94 19.01
C PRO A 384 0.08 -22.66 19.51
N LYS A 385 0.70 -23.45 18.64
CA LYS A 385 1.96 -24.16 18.93
C LYS A 385 3.18 -23.26 18.81
N ILE A 386 3.05 -22.19 18.02
CA ILE A 386 4.07 -21.18 17.78
C ILE A 386 3.43 -19.80 17.96
N PRO A 387 4.21 -18.75 18.29
CA PRO A 387 3.72 -17.39 18.30
C PRO A 387 3.08 -16.98 16.97
N PHE A 388 2.01 -16.19 17.06
CA PHE A 388 1.30 -15.64 15.93
C PHE A 388 1.10 -14.14 16.12
N VAL A 389 1.55 -13.36 15.12
CA VAL A 389 1.35 -11.90 15.08
C VAL A 389 0.64 -11.57 13.77
N ALA A 390 -0.39 -10.74 13.84
CA ALA A 390 -0.99 -10.17 12.64
C ALA A 390 -1.06 -8.64 12.70
N LEU A 391 -0.78 -7.98 11.58
CA LEU A 391 -0.85 -6.54 11.43
C LEU A 391 -2.00 -6.20 10.49
N SER A 392 -2.82 -5.22 10.86
CA SER A 392 -3.94 -4.76 10.05
C SER A 392 -4.11 -3.27 10.11
N ASN A 393 -4.52 -2.68 8.97
CA ASN A 393 -5.03 -1.31 8.96
C ASN A 393 -6.50 -1.22 9.38
N TRP A 394 -7.22 -2.34 9.35
CA TRP A 394 -8.66 -2.38 9.58
C TRP A 394 -9.03 -3.45 10.62
N PRO A 395 -10.06 -3.20 11.46
CA PRO A 395 -10.55 -4.22 12.38
C PRO A 395 -11.17 -5.39 11.59
N LEU A 396 -10.97 -6.61 12.09
CA LEU A 396 -11.57 -7.81 11.52
C LEU A 396 -12.99 -8.02 12.07
N ASP A 397 -13.66 -9.09 11.66
CA ASP A 397 -14.91 -9.49 12.29
C ASP A 397 -14.68 -10.04 13.72
N ALA A 398 -15.72 -10.04 14.55
CA ALA A 398 -15.59 -10.49 15.93
C ALA A 398 -15.21 -11.98 16.05
N ALA A 399 -15.60 -12.82 15.09
CA ALA A 399 -15.28 -14.24 15.13
C ALA A 399 -13.76 -14.47 15.08
N LYS A 400 -13.04 -13.75 14.21
CA LYS A 400 -11.57 -13.89 14.10
C LYS A 400 -10.89 -13.18 15.27
N MET A 401 -11.36 -11.98 15.63
CA MET A 401 -10.77 -11.17 16.70
C MET A 401 -10.82 -11.86 18.07
N ASN A 402 -11.88 -12.60 18.40
CA ASN A 402 -12.01 -13.26 19.71
C ASN A 402 -10.94 -14.33 19.98
N ARG A 403 -10.25 -14.80 18.94
CA ARG A 403 -9.22 -15.85 19.01
C ARG A 403 -7.82 -15.28 19.30
N ALA A 404 -7.65 -13.96 19.32
CA ALA A 404 -6.39 -13.29 19.63
C ALA A 404 -6.59 -12.09 20.57
N ILE A 405 -5.50 -11.58 21.14
CA ILE A 405 -5.51 -10.25 21.76
C ILE A 405 -5.53 -9.21 20.64
N VAL A 406 -6.57 -8.41 20.57
CA VAL A 406 -6.65 -7.31 19.61
C VAL A 406 -6.30 -6.01 20.30
N HIS A 407 -5.19 -5.40 19.91
CA HIS A 407 -4.83 -4.06 20.33
C HIS A 407 -5.18 -3.07 19.21
N GLN A 408 -6.16 -2.21 19.48
CA GLN A 408 -6.53 -1.13 18.59
C GLN A 408 -5.76 0.13 18.99
N ILE A 409 -4.87 0.57 18.12
CA ILE A 409 -4.06 1.76 18.36
C ILE A 409 -4.97 2.99 18.23
N PRO A 410 -5.09 3.83 19.28
CA PRO A 410 -5.93 5.02 19.24
C PRO A 410 -5.56 5.93 18.08
N ASN A 411 -6.56 6.51 17.43
CA ASN A 411 -6.36 7.42 16.30
C ASN A 411 -6.52 8.88 16.75
N ASN A 412 -5.45 9.47 17.31
CA ASN A 412 -5.43 10.90 17.60
C ASN A 412 -4.30 11.58 16.82
N LEU A 413 -4.57 11.82 15.53
CA LEU A 413 -3.59 12.32 14.58
C LEU A 413 -2.79 13.53 15.12
N LYS A 414 -3.46 14.50 15.74
CA LYS A 414 -2.82 15.75 16.21
C LYS A 414 -1.87 15.51 17.39
N SER A 415 -2.27 14.75 18.42
CA SER A 415 -1.35 14.45 19.52
C SER A 415 -0.23 13.53 19.07
N ASP A 416 -0.55 12.53 18.23
CA ASP A 416 0.43 11.54 17.77
C ASP A 416 1.57 12.19 17.00
N ILE A 417 1.26 13.09 16.06
CA ILE A 417 2.30 13.77 15.25
C ILE A 417 3.16 14.70 16.10
N GLU A 418 2.57 15.37 17.09
CA GLU A 418 3.28 16.26 18.00
C GLU A 418 4.22 15.47 18.92
N ASP A 419 3.74 14.37 19.49
CA ASP A 419 4.52 13.47 20.35
C ASP A 419 5.68 12.84 19.59
N VAL A 420 5.44 12.38 18.35
CA VAL A 420 6.49 11.85 17.48
C VAL A 420 7.54 12.92 17.15
N ALA A 421 7.12 14.13 16.74
CA ALA A 421 8.07 15.19 16.40
C ALA A 421 8.94 15.59 17.60
N LYS A 422 8.34 15.72 18.79
CA LYS A 422 9.08 16.01 20.02
C LYS A 422 10.04 14.88 20.40
N ALA A 423 9.64 13.62 20.23
CA ALA A 423 10.50 12.48 20.48
C ALA A 423 11.71 12.46 19.54
N ILE A 424 11.50 12.70 18.23
CA ILE A 424 12.58 12.80 17.24
C ILE A 424 13.55 13.93 17.59
N LEU A 425 13.05 15.10 18.00
CA LEU A 425 13.90 16.23 18.38
C LEU A 425 14.74 15.92 19.63
N LYS A 426 14.15 15.27 20.65
CA LYS A 426 14.87 14.90 21.88
C LYS A 426 16.04 13.96 21.62
N GLU A 427 15.87 12.99 20.72
CA GLU A 427 16.92 12.03 20.40
C GLU A 427 18.06 12.63 19.58
N ASN A 428 17.77 13.64 18.77
CA ASN A 428 18.75 14.35 17.93
C ASN A 428 19.30 15.63 18.59
N SER A 429 18.97 15.89 19.87
CA SER A 429 19.36 17.11 20.60
C SER A 429 20.88 17.32 20.75
N ASN A 430 21.70 16.29 20.50
CA ASN A 430 23.16 16.39 20.49
C ASN A 430 23.73 16.93 19.17
N GLU A 431 22.96 16.95 18.09
CA GLU A 431 23.31 17.64 16.85
C GLU A 431 22.79 19.08 16.91
N ILE A 432 23.57 20.03 16.41
CA ILE A 432 23.26 21.47 16.45
C ILE A 432 22.11 21.76 15.45
N SER A 433 20.89 21.29 15.75
CA SER A 433 19.72 21.56 14.94
C SER A 433 19.15 22.93 15.34
N LYS A 434 19.08 23.87 14.39
CA LYS A 434 18.33 25.14 14.55
C LYS A 434 16.81 24.91 14.71
N PHE A 435 16.35 23.67 14.56
CA PHE A 435 14.96 23.23 14.64
C PHE A 435 14.53 23.11 16.10
N SER A 436 13.47 23.81 16.49
CA SER A 436 12.97 23.88 17.88
C SER A 436 11.52 23.42 18.00
N GLU A 437 11.02 23.34 19.24
CA GLU A 437 9.60 23.03 19.50
C GLU A 437 8.63 24.05 18.86
N ASN A 438 9.07 25.29 18.63
CA ASN A 438 8.24 26.30 17.96
C ASN A 438 8.02 25.97 16.49
N GLU A 439 9.05 25.50 15.77
CA GLU A 439 8.89 25.05 14.38
C GLU A 439 8.05 23.77 14.31
N ILE A 440 8.19 22.87 15.28
CA ILE A 440 7.31 21.68 15.38
C ILE A 440 5.85 22.14 15.52
N ALA A 441 5.55 23.03 16.47
CA ALA A 441 4.20 23.55 16.67
C ALA A 441 3.65 24.22 15.39
N LEU A 442 4.49 24.96 14.67
CA LEU A 442 4.13 25.55 13.38
C LEU A 442 3.75 24.46 12.36
N LEU A 443 4.58 23.43 12.18
CA LEU A 443 4.31 22.36 11.21
C LEU A 443 3.10 21.51 11.59
N VAL A 444 2.92 21.21 12.89
CA VAL A 444 1.73 20.52 13.41
C VAL A 444 0.46 21.34 13.11
N ASN A 445 0.51 22.66 13.29
CA ASN A 445 -0.62 23.53 12.98
C ASN A 445 -0.90 23.58 11.47
N VAL A 446 0.13 23.70 10.62
CA VAL A 446 -0.02 23.66 9.16
C VAL A 446 -0.69 22.35 8.73
N PHE A 447 -0.16 21.22 9.20
CA PHE A 447 -0.66 19.89 8.86
C PHE A 447 -2.10 19.67 9.35
N SER A 448 -2.39 20.00 10.61
CA SER A 448 -3.71 19.79 11.21
C SER A 448 -4.78 20.64 10.55
N GLN A 449 -4.52 21.94 10.33
CA GLN A 449 -5.48 22.84 9.67
C GLN A 449 -5.73 22.40 8.23
N LEU A 450 -4.69 21.97 7.51
CA LEU A 450 -4.84 21.51 6.13
C LEU A 450 -5.67 20.22 6.06
N ASN A 451 -5.43 19.29 6.98
CA ASN A 451 -6.19 18.05 7.08
C ASN A 451 -7.67 18.30 7.47
N ASP A 452 -7.92 19.24 8.38
CA ASP A 452 -9.27 19.65 8.76
C ASP A 452 -10.03 20.27 7.57
N GLU A 453 -9.39 21.16 6.80
CA GLU A 453 -10.02 21.77 5.62
C GLU A 453 -10.30 20.77 4.50
N LEU A 454 -9.43 19.77 4.31
CA LEU A 454 -9.68 18.67 3.39
C LEU A 454 -10.87 17.80 3.84
N SER A 455 -11.04 17.60 5.15
CA SER A 455 -12.14 16.80 5.69
C SER A 455 -13.52 17.47 5.59
N LYS A 456 -13.58 18.81 5.57
CA LYS A 456 -14.84 19.58 5.52
C LYS A 456 -15.50 19.64 4.13
N GLN A 457 -14.75 19.36 3.06
CA GLN A 457 -15.17 19.68 1.69
C GLN A 457 -16.04 18.62 0.99
N SER A 458 -16.38 17.50 1.64
CA SER A 458 -17.28 16.50 1.05
C SER A 458 -18.14 15.75 2.08
N PRO A 459 -19.48 15.62 1.88
CA PRO A 459 -20.36 14.76 2.70
C PRO A 459 -20.29 13.27 2.31
N THR A 460 -19.63 12.96 1.19
CA THR A 460 -19.41 11.60 0.70
C THR A 460 -17.91 11.39 0.68
N ALA A 461 -17.44 10.38 1.40
CA ALA A 461 -16.02 10.08 1.59
C ALA A 461 -15.27 9.98 0.26
N SER A 462 -14.78 11.12 -0.23
CA SER A 462 -14.01 11.20 -1.46
C SER A 462 -12.55 10.87 -1.13
N PHE A 463 -11.84 10.31 -2.11
CA PHE A 463 -10.40 10.00 -2.03
C PHE A 463 -9.57 11.16 -1.40
N LYS A 464 -10.02 12.41 -1.61
CA LYS A 464 -9.40 13.66 -1.15
C LYS A 464 -9.40 13.85 0.38
N GLU A 465 -10.35 13.27 1.12
CA GLU A 465 -10.38 13.31 2.60
C GLU A 465 -9.23 12.50 3.23
N THR A 466 -8.64 11.58 2.46
CA THR A 466 -7.59 10.68 2.93
C THR A 466 -6.20 11.00 2.39
N TRP A 467 -6.04 12.13 1.69
CA TRP A 467 -4.82 12.49 0.98
C TRP A 467 -3.59 12.60 1.89
N LEU A 468 -3.74 13.22 3.06
CA LEU A 468 -2.66 13.37 4.03
C LEU A 468 -2.66 12.22 5.05
N GLY A 469 -1.46 11.80 5.42
CA GLY A 469 -1.23 10.76 6.43
C GLY A 469 -0.03 11.06 7.32
N ARG A 470 0.10 10.26 8.38
CA ARG A 470 1.19 10.38 9.38
C ARG A 470 2.58 10.34 8.74
N ARG A 471 2.78 9.46 7.74
CA ARG A 471 4.06 9.31 7.02
C ARG A 471 4.47 10.58 6.27
N ASP A 472 3.52 11.40 5.82
CA ASP A 472 3.83 12.68 5.19
C ASP A 472 4.42 13.66 6.19
N PHE A 473 3.82 13.71 7.38
CA PHE A 473 4.33 14.51 8.47
C PHE A 473 5.69 14.00 8.98
N TYR A 474 5.90 12.68 9.05
CA TYR A 474 7.19 12.12 9.46
C TYR A 474 8.31 12.45 8.46
N GLY A 475 8.03 12.38 7.16
CA GLY A 475 8.96 12.82 6.12
C GLY A 475 9.28 14.32 6.23
N LEU A 476 8.26 15.14 6.51
CA LEU A 476 8.42 16.58 6.72
C LEU A 476 9.32 16.92 7.92
N ILE A 477 9.12 16.26 9.06
CA ILE A 477 9.98 16.47 10.25
C ILE A 477 11.40 16.00 9.98
N ARG A 478 11.57 14.79 9.42
CA ARG A 478 12.89 14.26 9.07
C ARG A 478 13.67 15.18 8.14
N TYR A 479 13.00 15.74 7.13
CA TYR A 479 13.61 16.72 6.23
C TYR A 479 14.19 17.90 7.01
N HIS A 480 13.39 18.56 7.87
CA HIS A 480 13.80 19.76 8.61
C HIS A 480 14.80 19.53 9.75
N LEU A 481 15.12 18.27 10.11
CA LEU A 481 16.22 17.99 11.03
C LEU A 481 17.59 18.38 10.45
N HIS A 482 17.78 18.12 9.16
CA HIS A 482 19.07 18.31 8.47
C HIS A 482 19.04 19.44 7.42
N HIS A 483 17.87 20.01 7.13
CA HIS A 483 17.65 21.03 6.11
C HIS A 483 17.20 22.39 6.69
N PRO A 484 17.15 23.46 5.87
CA PRO A 484 16.75 24.78 6.33
C PRO A 484 15.36 24.81 6.96
N LEU A 485 15.15 25.77 7.87
CA LEU A 485 13.92 25.93 8.62
C LEU A 485 12.72 26.22 7.70
N PRO A 486 11.49 25.83 8.10
CA PRO A 486 10.28 26.09 7.31
C PRO A 486 9.99 27.59 7.10
N THR A 487 10.59 28.47 7.91
CA THR A 487 10.52 29.93 7.74
C THR A 487 11.39 30.47 6.60
N GLN A 488 12.41 29.71 6.20
CA GLN A 488 13.39 30.07 5.18
C GLN A 488 13.03 29.50 3.81
N THR A 489 12.59 28.24 3.76
CA THR A 489 12.22 27.55 2.51
C THR A 489 10.92 26.77 2.67
N LEU A 490 10.14 26.69 1.59
CA LEU A 490 8.95 25.85 1.52
C LEU A 490 9.25 24.46 0.92
N GLU A 491 10.52 24.12 0.63
CA GLU A 491 10.91 22.85 0.01
C GLU A 491 10.34 21.63 0.73
N GLY A 492 10.57 21.51 2.04
CA GLY A 492 10.08 20.37 2.84
C GLY A 492 8.56 20.25 2.81
N ILE A 493 7.86 21.38 2.92
CA ILE A 493 6.39 21.47 2.87
C ILE A 493 5.88 21.05 1.49
N MET A 494 6.46 21.56 0.40
CA MET A 494 6.05 21.25 -0.97
C MET A 494 6.42 19.83 -1.40
N ARG A 495 7.47 19.22 -0.84
CA ARG A 495 7.82 17.83 -1.11
C ARG A 495 6.91 16.83 -0.39
N ASN A 496 6.58 17.10 0.88
CA ASN A 496 5.88 16.15 1.74
C ASN A 496 4.37 16.37 1.85
N LEU A 497 3.93 17.63 1.80
CA LEU A 497 2.50 18.00 1.83
C LEU A 497 1.99 18.45 0.46
N GLY A 498 2.89 18.57 -0.53
CA GLY A 498 2.60 19.24 -1.78
C GLY A 498 1.79 18.43 -2.79
N ASP A 499 1.16 19.24 -3.61
CA ASP A 499 0.30 19.04 -4.78
C ASP A 499 -0.87 18.06 -4.70
N CYS A 500 -2.05 18.64 -4.56
CA CYS A 500 -3.33 18.02 -4.85
C CYS A 500 -4.00 18.91 -5.92
N ASP A 501 -4.49 18.32 -7.01
CA ASP A 501 -5.18 19.01 -8.13
C ASP A 501 -6.56 19.57 -7.73
N ASN A 502 -6.76 19.86 -6.44
CA ASN A 502 -7.92 20.56 -5.95
C ASN A 502 -7.62 22.07 -5.98
N PRO A 503 -8.36 22.88 -6.77
CA PRO A 503 -8.20 24.34 -6.83
C PRO A 503 -8.33 25.03 -5.46
N ASN A 504 -9.03 24.39 -4.52
CA ASN A 504 -9.16 24.87 -3.16
C ASN A 504 -7.95 24.50 -2.30
N PHE A 505 -7.27 23.37 -2.54
CA PHE A 505 -6.13 22.94 -1.72
C PHE A 505 -5.03 24.00 -1.68
N GLN A 506 -4.62 24.49 -2.86
CA GLN A 506 -3.61 25.54 -2.98
C GLN A 506 -4.05 26.83 -2.28
N LYS A 507 -5.34 27.21 -2.39
CA LYS A 507 -5.88 28.40 -1.69
C LYS A 507 -5.82 28.26 -0.17
N HIS A 508 -6.19 27.10 0.38
CA HIS A 508 -6.14 26.83 1.82
C HIS A 508 -4.70 26.78 2.31
N LEU A 509 -3.80 26.10 1.58
CA LEU A 509 -2.38 26.06 1.91
C LEU A 509 -1.77 27.46 1.97
N ILE A 510 -2.05 28.32 0.99
CA ILE A 510 -1.59 29.72 0.99
C ILE A 510 -2.14 30.48 2.21
N ALA A 511 -3.42 30.31 2.54
CA ALA A 511 -4.03 30.98 3.69
C ALA A 511 -3.41 30.53 5.03
N ILE A 512 -3.17 29.23 5.19
CA ILE A 512 -2.55 28.63 6.37
C ILE A 512 -1.09 29.10 6.50
N LEU A 513 -0.31 29.03 5.41
CA LEU A 513 1.09 29.47 5.41
C LEU A 513 1.21 30.97 5.68
N LYS A 514 0.31 31.79 5.13
CA LYS A 514 0.23 33.24 5.44
C LYS A 514 0.04 33.47 6.95
N ALA A 515 -0.89 32.73 7.57
CA ALA A 515 -1.19 32.88 8.99
C ALA A 515 -0.02 32.41 9.88
N GLN A 516 0.60 31.28 9.55
CA GLN A 516 1.66 30.68 10.37
C GLN A 516 3.03 31.35 10.19
N LEU A 517 3.40 31.72 8.96
CA LEU A 517 4.71 32.32 8.64
C LEU A 517 4.72 33.85 8.75
N LYS A 518 3.56 34.49 8.94
CA LYS A 518 3.40 35.95 8.99
C LYS A 518 3.97 36.68 7.76
N LYS A 519 3.99 36.02 6.60
CA LYS A 519 4.42 36.59 5.30
C LYS A 519 3.21 37.06 4.49
N SER A 520 3.43 37.97 3.54
CA SER A 520 2.40 38.40 2.58
C SER A 520 2.03 37.27 1.61
N LYS A 521 0.86 37.38 0.97
CA LYS A 521 0.42 36.40 -0.05
C LYS A 521 1.40 36.33 -1.23
N ALA A 522 1.99 37.47 -1.62
CA ALA A 522 2.93 37.56 -2.74
C ALA A 522 4.22 36.78 -2.44
N GLU A 523 4.79 36.96 -1.25
CA GLU A 523 6.00 36.23 -0.82
C GLU A 523 5.76 34.71 -0.75
N ILE A 524 4.61 34.28 -0.25
CA ILE A 524 4.27 32.85 -0.21
C ILE A 524 4.15 32.28 -1.64
N LEU A 525 3.49 33.00 -2.55
CA LEU A 525 3.38 32.59 -3.95
C LEU A 525 4.74 32.53 -4.64
N GLU A 526 5.65 33.46 -4.37
CA GLU A 526 7.01 33.44 -4.89
C GLU A 526 7.77 32.20 -4.40
N LEU A 527 7.73 31.92 -3.09
CA LEU A 527 8.36 30.73 -2.51
C LEU A 527 7.76 29.42 -3.04
N MET A 528 6.44 29.35 -3.25
CA MET A 528 5.79 28.17 -3.84
C MET A 528 6.17 28.00 -5.32
N ASN A 529 6.29 29.10 -6.07
CA ASN A 529 6.72 29.05 -7.48
C ASN A 529 8.16 28.53 -7.66
N LEU A 530 9.02 28.68 -6.63
CA LEU A 530 10.35 28.10 -6.62
C LEU A 530 10.35 26.58 -6.44
N TRP A 531 9.26 25.99 -5.94
CA TRP A 531 9.14 24.58 -5.56
C TRP A 531 7.93 23.94 -6.27
N ARG A 532 7.98 23.96 -7.60
CA ARG A 532 7.00 23.30 -8.49
C ARG A 532 7.23 21.78 -8.54
N PRO A 533 6.23 20.99 -8.98
CA PRO A 533 6.30 19.53 -8.95
C PRO A 533 7.57 18.94 -9.56
N LEU A 534 7.99 19.38 -10.76
CA LEU A 534 9.21 18.86 -11.39
C LEU A 534 10.47 19.07 -10.55
N LYS A 535 10.59 20.21 -9.86
CA LYS A 535 11.73 20.50 -9.00
C LYS A 535 11.66 19.74 -7.68
N CYS A 536 10.46 19.48 -7.16
CA CYS A 536 10.27 18.58 -6.03
C CYS A 536 10.67 17.14 -6.38
N ILE A 537 10.33 16.67 -7.58
CA ILE A 537 10.73 15.35 -8.10
C ILE A 537 12.26 15.28 -8.28
N GLU A 538 12.87 16.30 -8.89
CA GLU A 538 14.33 16.41 -9.03
C GLU A 538 15.04 16.26 -7.67
N ARG A 539 14.59 17.00 -6.66
CA ARG A 539 15.15 16.92 -5.31
C ARG A 539 14.90 15.58 -4.62
N ASN A 540 13.75 14.96 -4.84
CA ASN A 540 13.48 13.63 -4.31
C ASN A 540 14.44 12.58 -4.89
N ILE A 541 14.72 12.64 -6.20
CA ILE A 541 15.61 11.69 -6.88
C ILE A 541 17.06 11.83 -6.37
N GLN A 542 17.47 13.03 -5.96
CA GLN A 542 18.83 13.32 -5.44
C GLN A 542 18.99 13.06 -3.94
N ASP A 543 17.90 12.88 -3.20
CA ASP A 543 17.88 12.79 -1.74
C ASP A 543 17.70 11.35 -1.29
N ASN A 544 18.76 10.74 -0.72
CA ASN A 544 18.72 9.34 -0.30
C ASN A 544 17.85 9.09 0.94
N ASP A 545 17.69 10.09 1.81
CA ASP A 545 17.03 9.95 3.11
C ASP A 545 15.52 10.23 3.05
N CYS A 546 14.98 10.43 1.84
CA CYS A 546 13.56 10.64 1.61
C CYS A 546 12.82 9.41 1.09
N ARG A 547 11.49 9.47 1.23
CA ARG A 547 10.56 8.48 0.66
C ARG A 547 10.70 8.40 -0.85
N HIS A 548 10.39 7.23 -1.40
CA HIS A 548 10.24 7.03 -2.84
C HIS A 548 9.21 8.00 -3.45
N CYS A 549 9.22 8.17 -4.78
CA CYS A 549 8.36 9.14 -5.45
C CYS A 549 7.11 8.48 -6.06
N LEU A 550 5.94 9.11 -5.88
CA LEU A 550 4.71 8.77 -6.60
C LEU A 550 4.31 9.96 -7.46
N VAL A 551 4.43 9.78 -8.77
CA VAL A 551 4.14 10.80 -9.77
C VAL A 551 2.73 10.55 -10.31
N ILE A 552 1.83 11.50 -10.08
CA ILE A 552 0.44 11.42 -10.50
C ILE A 552 0.26 12.29 -11.72
N CYS A 553 -0.04 11.65 -12.84
CA CYS A 553 -0.19 12.32 -14.11
C CYS A 553 -1.66 12.64 -14.35
N GLN A 554 -1.96 13.92 -14.60
CA GLN A 554 -3.30 14.34 -15.04
C GLN A 554 -3.71 13.62 -16.34
N LYS A 555 -2.72 13.37 -17.22
CA LYS A 555 -2.89 12.64 -18.48
C LYS A 555 -1.78 11.58 -18.62
N PRO A 556 -2.03 10.42 -19.26
CA PRO A 556 -1.08 9.32 -19.29
C PRO A 556 0.29 9.65 -19.93
N TYR A 557 0.40 10.70 -20.73
CA TYR A 557 1.63 11.17 -21.37
C TYR A 557 2.43 12.19 -20.55
N SER A 558 1.86 12.79 -19.49
CA SER A 558 2.53 13.86 -18.74
C SER A 558 3.87 13.45 -18.13
N TRP A 559 4.07 12.17 -17.83
CA TRP A 559 5.34 11.67 -17.28
C TRP A 559 6.53 11.80 -18.23
N GLN A 560 6.29 11.99 -19.53
CA GLN A 560 7.35 12.28 -20.51
C GLN A 560 8.16 13.51 -20.12
N LEU A 561 7.57 14.45 -19.37
CA LEU A 561 8.26 15.58 -18.77
C LEU A 561 9.48 15.16 -17.93
N LEU A 562 9.47 13.99 -17.30
CA LEU A 562 10.60 13.49 -16.51
C LEU A 562 11.81 13.17 -17.40
N LEU A 563 11.57 12.68 -18.62
CA LEU A 563 12.60 12.43 -19.62
C LEU A 563 13.02 13.73 -20.31
N ASP A 564 12.04 14.56 -20.71
CA ASP A 564 12.28 15.83 -21.40
C ASP A 564 13.15 16.80 -20.58
N HIS A 565 12.94 16.83 -19.26
CA HIS A 565 13.73 17.63 -18.33
C HIS A 565 15.01 16.93 -17.84
N LYS A 566 15.36 15.77 -18.40
CA LYS A 566 16.53 14.95 -18.03
C LYS A 566 16.59 14.58 -16.54
N LEU A 567 15.42 14.44 -15.90
CA LEU A 567 15.33 13.97 -14.52
C LEU A 567 15.57 12.45 -14.43
N LEU A 568 15.18 11.73 -15.48
CA LEU A 568 15.42 10.31 -15.68
C LEU A 568 16.14 10.08 -17.00
N SER A 569 16.97 9.04 -17.05
CA SER A 569 17.66 8.60 -18.26
C SER A 569 17.43 7.10 -18.49
N HIS A 570 17.49 6.66 -19.74
CA HIS A 570 17.38 5.23 -20.06
C HIS A 570 18.65 4.42 -19.69
N GLU A 571 19.74 5.10 -19.33
CA GLU A 571 21.00 4.46 -18.93
C GLU A 571 21.00 4.02 -17.46
N ASP A 572 20.46 4.88 -16.59
CA ASP A 572 20.48 4.70 -15.12
C ASP A 572 19.12 4.25 -14.53
N THR A 573 18.08 4.21 -15.36
CA THR A 573 16.71 3.92 -14.94
C THR A 573 16.12 2.72 -15.67
N VAL A 574 15.56 1.77 -14.92
CA VAL A 574 14.84 0.61 -15.47
C VAL A 574 13.33 0.90 -15.47
N PHE A 575 12.72 0.92 -16.65
CA PHE A 575 11.28 1.14 -16.81
C PHE A 575 10.53 -0.19 -16.88
N LEU A 576 9.55 -0.38 -15.99
CA LEU A 576 8.69 -1.56 -15.93
C LEU A 576 7.24 -1.18 -16.25
N PHE A 577 6.65 -1.91 -17.18
CA PHE A 577 5.30 -1.69 -17.70
C PHE A 577 4.43 -2.93 -17.51
N GLU A 578 3.13 -2.74 -17.29
CA GLU A 578 2.18 -3.83 -17.37
C GLU A 578 1.92 -4.17 -18.86
N SER A 579 2.74 -5.07 -19.39
CA SER A 579 2.74 -5.44 -20.80
C SER A 579 1.34 -5.78 -21.33
N LYS A 580 1.02 -5.25 -22.52
CA LYS A 580 -0.25 -5.52 -23.22
C LYS A 580 -0.08 -6.44 -24.44
N PHE A 581 1.08 -7.08 -24.57
CA PHE A 581 1.33 -8.09 -25.60
C PHE A 581 0.62 -9.41 -25.24
N ALA A 582 0.13 -10.15 -26.25
CA ALA A 582 -0.84 -11.23 -26.06
C ALA A 582 -0.35 -12.37 -25.14
N THR A 583 0.91 -12.79 -25.26
CA THR A 583 1.47 -13.84 -24.40
C THR A 583 1.78 -13.30 -23.00
N ASP A 584 2.35 -12.09 -22.90
CA ASP A 584 2.71 -11.47 -21.61
C ASP A 584 1.49 -11.27 -20.69
N VAL A 585 0.31 -11.03 -21.28
CA VAL A 585 -0.97 -10.92 -20.54
C VAL A 585 -1.45 -12.29 -20.05
N ALA A 586 -1.16 -13.37 -20.78
CA ALA A 586 -1.57 -14.73 -20.44
C ALA A 586 -0.65 -15.39 -19.40
N THR A 587 0.66 -15.10 -19.42
CA THR A 587 1.62 -15.54 -18.41
C THR A 587 1.64 -14.62 -17.20
N ILE A 588 1.72 -15.18 -15.99
CA ILE A 588 1.86 -14.41 -14.74
C ILE A 588 3.30 -13.82 -14.70
N THR A 589 3.50 -12.66 -15.31
CA THR A 589 4.79 -11.93 -15.37
C THR A 589 5.16 -11.22 -14.05
N LYS A 590 4.37 -11.41 -12.99
CA LYS A 590 4.59 -10.76 -11.68
C LYS A 590 5.99 -11.08 -11.11
N TYR A 591 6.42 -12.33 -11.26
CA TYR A 591 7.70 -12.81 -10.74
C TYR A 591 8.90 -12.13 -11.41
N ASP A 592 8.86 -11.99 -12.74
CA ASP A 592 9.93 -11.35 -13.51
C ASP A 592 10.06 -9.86 -13.18
N HIS A 593 8.94 -9.17 -13.01
CA HIS A 593 8.94 -7.78 -12.57
C HIS A 593 9.54 -7.63 -11.16
N LEU A 594 9.17 -8.50 -10.21
CA LEU A 594 9.74 -8.47 -8.86
C LEU A 594 11.25 -8.73 -8.88
N HIS A 595 11.74 -9.68 -9.68
CA HIS A 595 13.19 -9.91 -9.83
C HIS A 595 13.92 -8.72 -10.43
N LYS A 596 13.35 -8.05 -11.44
CA LYS A 596 13.94 -6.82 -11.99
C LYS A 596 14.03 -5.72 -10.93
N VAL A 597 13.02 -5.58 -10.08
CA VAL A 597 13.05 -4.63 -8.95
C VAL A 597 14.15 -5.01 -7.96
N ILE A 598 14.25 -6.28 -7.55
CA ILE A 598 15.29 -6.77 -6.63
C ILE A 598 16.70 -6.50 -7.19
N ASN A 599 16.93 -6.80 -8.48
CA ASN A 599 18.22 -6.52 -9.11
C ASN A 599 18.54 -5.01 -9.13
N CYS A 600 17.53 -4.14 -9.27
CA CYS A 600 17.74 -2.69 -9.18
C CYS A 600 18.06 -2.25 -7.74
N MET A 601 17.46 -2.88 -6.74
CA MET A 601 17.75 -2.63 -5.32
C MET A 601 19.19 -2.98 -4.96
N GLU A 602 19.65 -4.16 -5.41
CA GLU A 602 21.03 -4.63 -5.17
C GLU A 602 22.08 -3.84 -5.98
N ALA A 603 21.71 -3.30 -7.15
CA ALA A 603 22.61 -2.51 -7.99
C ALA A 603 22.57 -0.99 -7.72
N GLY A 604 21.64 -0.52 -6.89
CA GLY A 604 21.44 0.92 -6.65
C GLY A 604 20.91 1.70 -7.86
N LYS A 605 20.19 1.03 -8.76
CA LYS A 605 19.60 1.66 -9.96
C LYS A 605 18.21 2.23 -9.68
N LYS A 606 17.81 3.25 -10.45
CA LYS A 606 16.45 3.79 -10.37
C LYS A 606 15.48 2.82 -11.06
N VAL A 607 14.29 2.64 -10.50
CA VAL A 607 13.23 1.84 -11.12
C VAL A 607 11.95 2.65 -11.26
N VAL A 608 11.36 2.62 -12.44
CA VAL A 608 10.09 3.28 -12.75
C VAL A 608 9.01 2.23 -12.95
N LEU A 609 7.97 2.27 -12.12
CA LEU A 609 6.80 1.39 -12.22
C LEU A 609 5.66 2.16 -12.87
N TYR A 610 5.42 1.94 -14.16
CA TYR A 610 4.34 2.58 -14.89
C TYR A 610 3.06 1.73 -14.85
N ASN A 611 2.05 2.21 -14.11
CA ASN A 611 0.74 1.57 -13.94
C ASN A 611 0.79 0.06 -13.57
N LEU A 612 1.84 -0.39 -12.86
CA LEU A 612 2.08 -1.80 -12.59
C LEU A 612 1.39 -2.28 -11.30
N LYS A 613 0.06 -2.21 -11.28
CA LYS A 613 -0.78 -2.51 -10.11
C LYS A 613 -0.59 -3.94 -9.57
N SER A 614 -0.19 -4.85 -10.45
CA SER A 614 -0.05 -6.28 -10.18
C SER A 614 0.99 -6.63 -9.11
N ILE A 615 1.98 -5.77 -8.86
CA ILE A 615 3.06 -6.01 -7.89
C ILE A 615 3.05 -5.06 -6.68
N TYR A 616 2.19 -4.04 -6.65
CA TYR A 616 2.23 -3.02 -5.59
C TYR A 616 2.10 -3.59 -4.18
N GLU A 617 1.23 -4.58 -3.99
CA GLU A 617 1.03 -5.23 -2.69
C GLU A 617 2.26 -6.03 -2.24
N SER A 618 3.08 -6.54 -3.18
CA SER A 618 4.34 -7.25 -2.90
C SER A 618 5.50 -6.35 -2.47
N LEU A 619 5.39 -5.04 -2.74
CA LEU A 619 6.45 -4.06 -2.47
C LEU A 619 6.25 -3.29 -1.15
N TYR A 620 5.22 -3.62 -0.36
CA TYR A 620 4.88 -2.85 0.85
C TYR A 620 6.01 -2.76 1.85
N ASP A 621 6.76 -3.85 2.03
CA ASP A 621 7.88 -3.93 2.97
C ASP A 621 9.07 -3.09 2.50
N MET A 622 9.48 -3.24 1.24
CA MET A 622 10.50 -2.39 0.61
C MET A 622 10.14 -0.89 0.69
N LEU A 623 8.87 -0.56 0.49
CA LEU A 623 8.42 0.83 0.54
C LEU A 623 8.26 1.39 1.97
N ASN A 624 8.39 0.57 3.02
CA ASN A 624 8.28 1.06 4.39
C ASN A 624 9.53 1.84 4.83
N GLN A 625 10.66 1.75 4.12
CA GLN A 625 11.94 2.42 4.43
C GLN A 625 12.30 2.32 5.92
N SER A 626 12.09 1.13 6.47
CA SER A 626 12.54 0.82 7.81
C SER A 626 14.06 0.80 7.81
N ILE A 627 14.69 1.39 8.82
CA ILE A 627 16.12 1.72 8.96
C ILE A 627 17.10 0.52 8.84
N ILE A 628 16.59 -0.68 8.53
CA ILE A 628 17.37 -1.91 8.40
C ILE A 628 17.93 -1.99 6.96
N LEU A 629 19.23 -2.23 6.84
CA LEU A 629 19.96 -2.43 5.57
C LEU A 629 19.44 -3.61 4.71
N MET A 630 18.55 -4.43 5.27
CA MET A 630 17.92 -5.58 4.61
C MET A 630 16.41 -5.41 4.62
N GLU A 631 15.81 -5.40 3.44
CA GLU A 631 14.36 -5.33 3.24
C GLU A 631 13.83 -6.63 2.65
N GLU A 632 12.65 -7.08 3.11
CA GLU A 632 11.99 -8.26 2.57
C GLU A 632 11.15 -7.89 1.35
N VAL A 633 11.27 -8.66 0.27
CA VAL A 633 10.34 -8.58 -0.87
C VAL A 633 9.49 -9.84 -0.92
N ALA A 634 8.17 -9.66 -0.95
CA ALA A 634 7.20 -10.76 -0.99
C ALA A 634 6.99 -11.27 -2.42
N MET A 635 7.41 -12.51 -2.69
CA MET A 635 7.23 -13.22 -3.95
C MET A 635 6.23 -14.35 -3.77
N GLU A 636 4.95 -14.11 -4.08
CA GLU A 636 3.83 -15.05 -3.92
C GLU A 636 3.77 -15.73 -2.53
N ASN A 637 4.53 -16.81 -2.36
CA ASN A 637 4.62 -17.67 -1.20
C ASN A 637 6.04 -17.73 -0.58
N LEU A 638 6.95 -16.82 -0.91
CA LEU A 638 8.27 -16.70 -0.28
C LEU A 638 8.58 -15.22 0.02
N THR A 639 9.20 -14.93 1.16
CA THR A 639 9.83 -13.63 1.43
C THR A 639 11.33 -13.78 1.27
N ARG A 640 11.96 -12.82 0.58
CA ARG A 640 13.41 -12.81 0.35
C ARG A 640 14.00 -11.55 0.94
N ASP A 641 14.98 -11.72 1.83
CA ASP A 641 15.81 -10.62 2.32
C ASP A 641 16.70 -10.12 1.18
N CYS A 642 16.62 -8.82 0.89
CA CYS A 642 17.40 -8.15 -0.15
C CYS A 642 18.17 -6.99 0.47
N VAL A 643 19.44 -6.83 0.09
CA VAL A 643 20.24 -5.66 0.48
C VAL A 643 19.86 -4.50 -0.42
N VAL A 644 19.59 -3.35 0.18
CA VAL A 644 19.20 -2.14 -0.55
C VAL A 644 20.36 -1.17 -0.60
N GLU A 645 20.84 -0.90 -1.80
CA GLU A 645 21.87 0.11 -2.03
C GLU A 645 21.34 1.52 -1.73
N LYS A 646 22.19 2.38 -1.17
CA LYS A 646 21.79 3.72 -0.69
C LYS A 646 21.19 4.63 -1.76
N TRP A 647 21.57 4.42 -3.03
CA TRP A 647 21.16 5.24 -4.16
C TRP A 647 19.92 4.69 -4.89
N PHE A 648 19.38 3.56 -4.44
CA PHE A 648 18.18 2.99 -5.04
C PHE A 648 16.97 3.93 -4.89
N LYS A 649 16.26 4.16 -5.99
CA LYS A 649 14.99 4.91 -5.98
C LYS A 649 13.92 4.22 -6.81
N CYS A 650 12.80 3.90 -6.14
CA CYS A 650 11.56 3.53 -6.79
C CYS A 650 10.71 4.78 -7.12
N ILE A 651 10.23 4.86 -8.35
CA ILE A 651 9.35 5.92 -8.84
C ILE A 651 8.11 5.25 -9.42
N VAL A 652 6.94 5.52 -8.83
CA VAL A 652 5.67 4.96 -9.30
C VAL A 652 4.95 6.02 -10.11
N ILE A 653 4.53 5.68 -11.32
CA ILE A 653 3.82 6.58 -12.22
C ILE A 653 2.41 6.06 -12.42
N VAL A 654 1.43 6.90 -12.09
CA VAL A 654 0.01 6.57 -12.13
C VAL A 654 -0.78 7.68 -12.79
N THR A 655 -1.94 7.33 -13.32
CA THR A 655 -2.90 8.32 -13.82
C THR A 655 -3.81 8.80 -12.69
N GLU A 656 -4.38 10.00 -12.83
CA GLU A 656 -5.39 10.53 -11.90
C GLU A 656 -6.56 9.56 -11.68
N GLN A 657 -7.02 8.85 -12.71
CA GLN A 657 -8.14 7.91 -12.59
C GLN A 657 -7.78 6.65 -11.77
N ASP A 658 -6.50 6.30 -11.74
CA ASP A 658 -6.02 5.09 -11.09
C ASP A 658 -5.72 5.29 -9.60
N ILE A 659 -5.43 6.52 -9.18
CA ILE A 659 -5.14 6.82 -7.77
C ILE A 659 -6.35 6.53 -6.86
N GLU A 660 -7.58 6.75 -7.34
CA GLU A 660 -8.81 6.51 -6.57
C GLU A 660 -9.02 5.03 -6.21
N LYS A 661 -8.41 4.12 -6.98
CA LYS A 661 -8.48 2.68 -6.75
C LYS A 661 -7.37 2.20 -5.79
N MET A 662 -6.37 3.03 -5.51
CA MET A 662 -5.25 2.67 -4.65
C MET A 662 -5.58 2.78 -3.17
N GLN A 663 -4.95 1.93 -2.38
CA GLN A 663 -5.09 1.96 -0.92
C GLN A 663 -4.23 3.08 -0.33
N LYS A 664 -4.77 3.79 0.68
CA LYS A 664 -4.02 4.80 1.46
C LYS A 664 -2.69 4.28 2.01
N ALA A 665 -2.67 3.02 2.44
CA ALA A 665 -1.46 2.38 2.93
C ALA A 665 -0.33 2.43 1.90
N PHE A 666 -0.63 2.21 0.61
CA PHE A 666 0.35 2.22 -0.47
C PHE A 666 0.84 3.64 -0.79
N PHE A 667 -0.03 4.55 -1.23
CA PHE A 667 0.40 5.88 -1.67
C PHE A 667 0.97 6.75 -0.53
N GLY A 668 0.61 6.47 0.73
CA GLY A 668 1.19 7.12 1.91
C GLY A 668 2.67 6.79 2.15
N ARG A 669 3.24 5.80 1.44
CA ARG A 669 4.68 5.45 1.48
C ARG A 669 5.55 6.33 0.59
N PHE A 670 4.93 7.13 -0.28
CA PHE A 670 5.65 7.95 -1.26
C PHE A 670 5.52 9.44 -0.98
N GLU A 671 6.53 10.23 -1.36
CA GLU A 671 6.35 11.66 -1.66
C GLU A 671 5.55 11.79 -2.95
N ARG A 672 4.43 12.50 -2.90
CA ARG A 672 3.46 12.58 -4.00
C ARG A 672 3.61 13.89 -4.74
N GLN A 673 3.65 13.84 -6.06
CA GLN A 673 3.78 15.02 -6.90
C GLN A 673 2.83 14.90 -8.10
N TRP A 674 1.98 15.91 -8.28
CA TRP A 674 1.06 15.98 -9.40
C TRP A 674 1.73 16.66 -10.59
N ILE A 675 1.63 16.08 -11.78
CA ILE A 675 2.25 16.64 -12.97
C ILE A 675 1.26 16.79 -14.12
N SER A 676 1.36 17.94 -14.77
CA SER A 676 0.70 18.26 -16.03
C SER A 676 1.61 19.19 -16.84
N HIS A 677 1.42 19.21 -18.17
CA HIS A 677 2.21 20.10 -19.02
C HIS A 677 1.92 21.57 -18.67
N ILE A 678 0.66 21.93 -18.43
CA ILE A 678 0.29 23.29 -18.01
C ILE A 678 0.84 23.66 -16.62
N GLY A 679 0.75 22.76 -15.63
CA GLY A 679 1.21 23.02 -14.26
C GLY A 679 2.73 23.15 -14.15
N SER A 680 3.45 22.52 -15.07
CA SER A 680 4.91 22.59 -15.14
C SER A 680 5.44 23.88 -15.78
N LEU A 681 4.60 24.63 -16.52
CA LEU A 681 5.01 25.88 -17.18
C LEU A 681 5.09 27.06 -16.21
N PRO A 682 6.19 27.85 -16.20
CA PRO A 682 6.29 29.08 -15.42
C PRO A 682 5.12 30.04 -15.65
N SER A 683 4.77 30.85 -14.65
CA SER A 683 3.61 31.75 -14.71
C SER A 683 3.61 32.69 -15.93
N ALA A 684 4.79 33.14 -16.37
CA ALA A 684 4.96 33.95 -17.57
C ALA A 684 4.60 33.20 -18.88
N ASP A 685 4.77 31.88 -18.91
CA ASP A 685 4.49 31.05 -20.09
C ASP A 685 3.03 30.56 -20.12
N VAL A 686 2.38 30.43 -18.96
CA VAL A 686 0.94 30.11 -18.88
C VAL A 686 0.09 31.13 -19.63
N GLN A 687 0.45 32.43 -19.56
CA GLN A 687 -0.25 33.48 -20.31
C GLN A 687 -0.09 33.35 -21.83
N LYS A 688 1.00 32.72 -22.30
CA LYS A 688 1.26 32.50 -23.73
C LYS A 688 0.38 31.39 -24.32
N VAL A 689 -0.13 30.47 -23.49
CA VAL A 689 -0.97 29.36 -23.94
C VAL A 689 -2.21 29.89 -24.65
N GLU A 690 -2.92 30.83 -24.03
CA GLU A 690 -4.13 31.42 -24.61
C GLU A 690 -3.80 32.29 -25.84
N ALA A 691 -2.71 33.05 -25.77
CA ALA A 691 -2.26 33.86 -26.91
C ALA A 691 -1.91 33.00 -28.15
N PHE A 692 -1.25 31.84 -27.97
CA PHE A 692 -0.94 30.92 -29.06
C PHE A 692 -2.18 30.18 -29.57
N LYS A 693 -3.13 29.88 -28.69
CA LYS A 693 -4.43 29.30 -29.06
C LYS A 693 -5.21 30.25 -29.97
N ASP A 694 -5.35 31.50 -29.56
CA ASP A 694 -5.96 32.58 -30.36
C ASP A 694 -5.22 32.76 -31.69
N HIS A 695 -3.90 32.64 -31.67
CA HIS A 695 -3.08 32.76 -32.87
C HIS A 695 -3.37 31.63 -33.87
N LEU A 696 -3.53 30.38 -33.43
CA LEU A 696 -3.92 29.27 -34.31
C LEU A 696 -5.31 29.50 -34.92
N ILE A 697 -6.28 29.92 -34.11
CA ILE A 697 -7.65 30.22 -34.56
C ILE A 697 -7.63 31.31 -35.63
N LYS A 698 -6.89 32.40 -35.41
CA LYS A 698 -6.75 33.50 -36.38
C LYS A 698 -6.01 33.08 -37.65
N THR A 699 -4.93 32.30 -37.52
CA THR A 699 -4.09 31.88 -38.66
C THR A 699 -4.85 30.99 -39.63
N TYR A 700 -5.69 30.08 -39.11
CA TYR A 700 -6.48 29.15 -39.92
C TYR A 700 -7.93 29.63 -40.13
N ASN A 701 -8.28 30.84 -39.68
CA ASN A 701 -9.60 31.44 -39.79
C ASN A 701 -10.73 30.52 -39.29
N LEU A 702 -10.52 29.93 -38.11
CA LEU A 702 -11.44 28.96 -37.49
C LEU A 702 -12.54 29.68 -36.71
N SER A 703 -13.75 29.09 -36.68
CA SER A 703 -14.91 29.71 -36.01
C SER A 703 -14.86 29.57 -34.48
N ASN A 704 -14.27 28.48 -33.98
CA ASN A 704 -14.26 28.13 -32.56
C ASN A 704 -13.12 27.12 -32.25
N GLU A 705 -12.94 26.82 -30.97
CA GLU A 705 -11.92 25.87 -30.50
C GLU A 705 -12.15 24.43 -30.93
N ASN A 706 -13.40 24.01 -31.16
CA ASN A 706 -13.71 22.64 -31.57
C ASN A 706 -13.16 22.34 -32.98
N GLU A 707 -13.11 23.34 -33.85
CA GLU A 707 -12.49 23.21 -35.17
C GLU A 707 -10.97 22.95 -35.09
N LEU A 708 -10.29 23.26 -33.97
CA LEU A 708 -8.89 22.87 -33.77
C LEU A 708 -8.74 21.36 -33.64
N CYS A 709 -9.67 20.67 -32.99
CA CYS A 709 -9.67 19.21 -32.87
C CYS A 709 -9.96 18.52 -34.22
N GLU A 710 -10.74 19.16 -35.09
CA GLU A 710 -10.96 18.69 -36.46
C GLU A 710 -9.75 18.91 -37.37
N LEU A 711 -9.05 20.03 -37.18
CA LEU A 711 -7.85 20.38 -37.95
C LEU A 711 -6.62 19.58 -37.50
N PHE A 712 -6.47 19.35 -36.20
CA PHE A 712 -5.35 18.63 -35.59
C PHE A 712 -5.91 17.42 -34.83
N CYS A 713 -5.93 16.26 -35.49
CA CYS A 713 -6.51 15.03 -34.92
C CYS A 713 -5.75 14.62 -33.64
N GLY A 714 -6.43 14.67 -32.49
CA GLY A 714 -5.82 14.41 -31.17
C GLY A 714 -5.42 15.66 -30.38
N PHE A 715 -5.71 16.85 -30.89
CA PHE A 715 -5.50 18.12 -30.17
C PHE A 715 -6.28 18.13 -28.85
N ASN A 716 -5.60 18.57 -27.78
CA ASN A 716 -6.13 18.59 -26.43
C ASN A 716 -5.54 19.78 -25.65
N SER A 717 -5.95 19.92 -24.39
CA SER A 717 -5.53 21.03 -23.51
C SER A 717 -4.01 21.09 -23.26
N ASP A 718 -3.29 19.98 -23.39
CA ASP A 718 -1.83 19.91 -23.19
C ASP A 718 -1.02 20.04 -24.49
N THR A 719 -1.66 20.08 -25.66
CA THR A 719 -0.96 20.19 -26.95
C THR A 719 -0.16 21.49 -27.04
N ILE A 720 -0.74 22.64 -26.68
CA ILE A 720 -0.04 23.92 -26.68
C ILE A 720 0.99 23.99 -25.53
N PRO A 721 0.64 23.64 -24.28
CA PRO A 721 1.62 23.61 -23.18
C PRO A 721 2.86 22.74 -23.48
N SER A 722 2.68 21.54 -24.01
CA SER A 722 3.79 20.65 -24.39
C SER A 722 4.66 21.26 -25.50
N ALA A 723 4.06 21.95 -26.48
CA ALA A 723 4.81 22.67 -27.52
C ALA A 723 5.70 23.78 -26.92
N ILE A 724 5.17 24.55 -25.97
CA ILE A 724 5.92 25.61 -25.27
C ILE A 724 7.10 25.01 -24.51
N THR A 725 6.87 23.94 -23.75
CA THR A 725 7.92 23.22 -23.01
C THR A 725 9.00 22.73 -23.96
N HIS A 726 8.61 22.08 -25.06
CA HIS A 726 9.53 21.57 -26.07
C HIS A 726 10.41 22.66 -26.69
N MET A 727 9.81 23.79 -27.08
CA MET A 727 10.54 24.94 -27.61
C MET A 727 11.52 25.52 -26.59
N ARG A 728 11.14 25.56 -25.31
CA ARG A 728 11.98 26.08 -24.23
C ARG A 728 13.19 25.20 -23.99
N LEU A 729 13.01 23.88 -23.93
CA LEU A 729 14.09 22.93 -23.70
C LEU A 729 15.07 22.89 -24.89
N ARG A 730 14.60 23.07 -26.13
CA ARG A 730 15.50 23.24 -27.29
C ARG A 730 16.40 24.46 -27.15
N LYS A 731 15.82 25.61 -26.78
CA LYS A 731 16.60 26.85 -26.56
C LYS A 731 17.68 26.72 -25.48
N GLN A 732 17.45 25.88 -24.45
CA GLN A 732 18.43 25.64 -23.40
C GLN A 732 19.57 24.71 -23.84
N ASN A 733 19.32 23.78 -24.77
CA ASN A 733 20.35 22.92 -25.33
C ASN A 733 21.16 23.61 -26.44
N ASP A 734 20.55 24.54 -27.18
CA ASP A 734 21.16 25.24 -28.33
C ASP A 734 21.99 26.50 -27.96
N ASP A 735 22.24 26.79 -26.68
CA ASP A 735 23.05 27.94 -26.23
C ASP A 735 24.55 27.86 -26.67
N GLN A 736 24.94 26.83 -27.42
CA GLN A 736 26.23 26.74 -28.12
C GLN A 736 26.21 27.27 -29.58
N ASP A 737 25.03 27.46 -30.21
CA ASP A 737 24.91 28.01 -31.57
C ASP A 737 24.19 29.37 -31.57
N LYS A 738 24.96 30.45 -31.72
CA LYS A 738 24.49 31.85 -31.65
C LYS A 738 23.66 32.33 -32.85
N ASP A 739 23.41 31.51 -33.85
CA ASP A 739 22.80 31.94 -35.11
C ASP A 739 21.47 31.23 -35.37
N LEU A 740 20.37 31.71 -34.75
CA LEU A 740 18.98 31.69 -35.28
C LEU A 740 18.00 32.30 -34.26
N LYS A 741 18.00 33.63 -34.12
CA LYS A 741 16.89 34.36 -33.45
C LYS A 741 15.65 34.38 -34.35
N GLN A 742 14.96 33.24 -34.48
CA GLN A 742 13.61 33.19 -35.04
C GLN A 742 12.58 33.63 -33.99
N ASP A 743 11.56 34.38 -34.41
CA ASP A 743 10.44 34.77 -33.56
C ASP A 743 9.73 33.52 -32.99
N GLY A 744 9.42 33.53 -31.69
CA GLY A 744 8.85 32.38 -30.97
C GLY A 744 7.52 31.89 -31.56
N THR A 745 6.77 32.79 -32.19
CA THR A 745 5.52 32.48 -32.89
C THR A 745 5.76 31.68 -34.17
N THR A 746 6.84 31.98 -34.89
CA THR A 746 7.20 31.27 -36.13
C THR A 746 7.64 29.84 -35.83
N GLN A 747 8.46 29.66 -34.78
CA GLN A 747 8.86 28.33 -34.30
C GLN A 747 7.65 27.51 -33.84
N PHE A 748 6.71 28.14 -33.14
CA PHE A 748 5.47 27.50 -32.73
C PHE A 748 4.65 27.01 -33.93
N LEU A 749 4.38 27.87 -34.93
CA LEU A 749 3.63 27.46 -36.12
C LEU A 749 4.29 26.31 -36.89
N GLN A 750 5.62 26.28 -36.96
CA GLN A 750 6.35 25.20 -37.62
C GLN A 750 6.11 23.81 -36.98
N LEU A 751 5.84 23.75 -35.68
CA LEU A 751 5.50 22.49 -34.99
C LEU A 751 4.13 21.94 -35.42
N PHE A 752 3.19 22.82 -35.76
CA PHE A 752 1.80 22.44 -36.10
C PHE A 752 1.60 22.17 -37.60
N LEU A 753 2.41 22.76 -38.48
CA LEU A 753 2.28 22.57 -39.94
C LEU A 753 2.23 21.09 -40.40
N PRO A 754 3.02 20.15 -39.84
CA PRO A 754 2.98 18.75 -40.24
C PRO A 754 1.77 17.98 -39.69
N LEU A 755 1.07 18.50 -38.68
CA LEU A 755 -0.01 17.81 -37.96
C LEU A 755 -1.40 18.08 -38.52
N ARG A 756 -1.49 18.88 -39.59
CA ARG A 756 -2.76 19.32 -40.19
C ARG A 756 -3.46 18.16 -40.88
N HIS A 757 -4.73 17.95 -40.54
CA HIS A 757 -5.58 16.94 -41.17
C HIS A 757 -5.92 17.36 -42.61
N PRO A 758 -5.51 16.60 -43.64
CA PRO A 758 -5.63 17.03 -45.04
C PRO A 758 -7.08 17.32 -45.47
N ALA A 759 -8.06 16.50 -45.03
CA ALA A 759 -9.45 16.69 -45.42
C ALA A 759 -10.04 18.01 -44.88
N LYS A 760 -9.64 18.42 -43.66
CA LYS A 760 -10.12 19.67 -43.06
C LYS A 760 -9.48 20.89 -43.73
N ILE A 761 -8.21 20.78 -44.14
CA ILE A 761 -7.57 21.84 -44.93
C ILE A 761 -8.27 22.02 -46.27
N VAL A 762 -8.64 20.94 -46.96
CA VAL A 762 -9.41 21.02 -48.21
C VAL A 762 -10.77 21.69 -47.98
N ASP A 763 -11.50 21.32 -46.92
CA ASP A 763 -12.77 21.96 -46.52
C ASP A 763 -12.60 23.48 -46.27
N LEU A 764 -11.57 23.87 -45.52
CA LEU A 764 -11.29 25.29 -45.23
C LEU A 764 -10.89 26.11 -46.48
N VAL A 765 -10.22 25.47 -47.45
CA VAL A 765 -9.88 26.09 -48.74
C VAL A 765 -11.12 26.20 -49.64
N MET A 766 -11.94 25.15 -49.71
CA MET A 766 -13.18 25.13 -50.49
C MET A 766 -14.21 26.15 -49.99
N THR A 767 -14.20 26.44 -48.69
CA THR A 767 -15.08 27.45 -48.06
C THR A 767 -14.50 28.88 -48.10
N SER A 768 -13.38 29.11 -48.81
CA SER A 768 -12.69 30.40 -48.91
C SER A 768 -12.22 30.99 -47.57
N ARG A 769 -12.12 30.17 -46.52
CA ARG A 769 -11.69 30.62 -45.18
C ARG A 769 -10.17 30.72 -45.08
N LEU A 770 -9.40 29.99 -45.90
CA LEU A 770 -7.95 30.14 -46.02
C LEU A 770 -7.53 30.87 -47.31
N PRO A 771 -6.85 32.03 -47.26
CA PRO A 771 -6.58 32.85 -48.45
C PRO A 771 -5.45 32.38 -49.40
N ASN A 772 -4.64 31.36 -49.05
CA ASN A 772 -3.44 31.02 -49.83
C ASN A 772 -3.22 29.51 -50.00
N VAL A 773 -3.26 29.05 -51.25
CA VAL A 773 -3.22 27.64 -51.69
C VAL A 773 -1.78 27.09 -51.85
N GLY A 774 -0.74 27.89 -51.61
CA GLY A 774 0.65 27.50 -51.90
C GLY A 774 1.29 26.43 -50.98
N ASN A 775 0.68 26.06 -49.87
CA ASN A 775 1.29 25.22 -48.82
C ASN A 775 0.60 23.86 -48.56
N VAL A 776 -0.33 23.44 -49.44
CA VAL A 776 -1.07 22.17 -49.30
C VAL A 776 -0.20 20.97 -49.73
N ASP A 777 0.79 21.18 -50.60
CA ASP A 777 1.60 20.12 -51.23
C ASP A 777 2.86 19.71 -50.42
N GLN A 778 3.06 20.27 -49.22
CA GLN A 778 4.26 20.05 -48.42
C GLN A 778 4.21 18.83 -47.48
N SER A 779 3.05 18.35 -47.05
CA SER A 779 2.93 17.28 -46.04
C SER A 779 3.66 15.99 -46.44
N PHE A 780 3.52 15.53 -47.70
CA PHE A 780 4.23 14.35 -48.22
C PHE A 780 5.70 14.61 -48.57
N ARG A 781 6.08 15.81 -49.01
CA ARG A 781 7.48 16.14 -49.36
C ARG A 781 8.36 16.41 -48.14
N THR A 782 7.76 16.76 -47.00
CA THR A 782 8.48 17.00 -45.73
C THR A 782 9.11 15.71 -45.19
N PHE A 783 8.50 14.55 -45.42
CA PHE A 783 9.09 13.24 -45.11
C PHE A 783 10.47 13.04 -45.76
N LYS A 784 10.65 13.52 -47.00
CA LYS A 784 11.90 13.37 -47.76
C LYS A 784 12.99 14.37 -47.33
N LYS A 785 12.63 15.49 -46.69
CA LYS A 785 13.56 16.56 -46.29
C LYS A 785 14.04 16.43 -44.83
N ASN A 786 13.28 15.73 -43.98
CA ASN A 786 13.57 15.52 -42.56
C ASN A 786 14.25 14.18 -42.22
N LEU A 787 14.73 13.43 -43.21
CA LEU A 787 15.48 12.17 -43.06
C LEU A 787 16.83 12.30 -42.32
N ARG A 788 17.16 13.49 -41.81
CA ARG A 788 18.37 13.77 -41.01
C ARG A 788 18.14 13.67 -39.49
N LYS A 789 17.02 13.09 -39.04
CA LYS A 789 16.74 12.84 -37.61
C LYS A 789 16.72 11.34 -37.36
N GLU A 790 17.46 10.86 -36.36
CA GLU A 790 17.64 9.42 -36.09
C GLU A 790 16.32 8.68 -35.79
N MET A 791 15.35 9.35 -35.15
CA MET A 791 14.04 8.77 -34.82
C MET A 791 12.88 9.69 -35.23
N LEU A 792 11.84 9.10 -35.83
CA LEU A 792 10.63 9.82 -36.29
C LEU A 792 9.35 9.15 -35.80
N LEU A 793 8.48 9.92 -35.15
CA LEU A 793 7.09 9.55 -34.85
C LEU A 793 6.17 10.16 -35.91
N ILE A 794 5.35 9.33 -36.56
CA ILE A 794 4.41 9.77 -37.61
C ILE A 794 3.00 9.38 -37.21
N LEU A 795 2.10 10.36 -37.15
CA LEU A 795 0.67 10.13 -36.96
C LEU A 795 0.00 9.96 -38.33
N THR A 796 -0.81 8.91 -38.49
CA THR A 796 -1.50 8.62 -39.76
C THR A 796 -2.97 8.27 -39.53
N CYS A 797 -3.83 8.63 -40.51
CA CYS A 797 -5.21 8.16 -40.61
C CYS A 797 -5.35 7.03 -41.66
N ASP A 798 -6.53 6.38 -41.77
CA ASP A 798 -6.75 5.18 -42.60
C ASP A 798 -6.28 5.32 -44.06
N LEU A 799 -6.44 6.50 -44.66
CA LEU A 799 -6.01 6.76 -46.05
C LEU A 799 -4.49 6.77 -46.21
N GLU A 800 -3.75 7.30 -45.24
CA GLU A 800 -2.30 7.46 -45.30
C GLU A 800 -1.57 6.16 -44.92
N CYS A 801 -2.10 5.44 -43.92
CA CYS A 801 -1.53 4.17 -43.43
C CYS A 801 -1.41 3.12 -44.57
N ASN A 802 -2.44 3.01 -45.42
CA ASN A 802 -2.44 2.10 -46.56
C ASN A 802 -1.38 2.46 -47.61
N VAL A 803 -1.16 3.75 -47.86
CA VAL A 803 -0.13 4.24 -48.79
C VAL A 803 1.28 3.98 -48.26
N PHE A 804 1.49 4.09 -46.95
CA PHE A 804 2.77 3.74 -46.31
C PHE A 804 3.08 2.25 -46.44
N GLN A 805 2.11 1.38 -46.19
CA GLN A 805 2.26 -0.08 -46.30
C GLN A 805 2.64 -0.54 -47.71
N GLN A 806 2.13 0.12 -48.75
CA GLN A 806 2.45 -0.22 -50.14
C GLN A 806 3.86 0.21 -50.56
N LYS A 807 4.41 1.26 -49.92
CA LYS A 807 5.70 1.86 -50.31
C LYS A 807 6.89 1.40 -49.47
N TRP A 808 6.67 0.97 -48.24
CA TRP A 808 7.74 0.68 -47.29
C TRP A 808 7.50 -0.66 -46.56
N ARG A 809 8.58 -1.43 -46.36
CA ARG A 809 8.53 -2.68 -45.59
C ARG A 809 8.43 -2.34 -44.09
N SER A 810 7.22 -2.37 -43.54
CA SER A 810 6.95 -2.10 -42.13
C SER A 810 6.59 -3.36 -41.36
N LYS A 811 7.01 -3.48 -40.10
CA LYS A 811 6.54 -4.50 -39.16
C LYS A 811 5.35 -3.99 -38.35
N ARG A 812 4.38 -4.84 -38.04
CA ARG A 812 3.23 -4.45 -37.19
C ARG A 812 3.50 -4.82 -35.74
N VAL A 813 3.18 -3.94 -34.81
CA VAL A 813 3.27 -4.25 -33.36
C VAL A 813 2.42 -5.48 -33.01
N SER A 814 1.28 -5.67 -33.70
CA SER A 814 0.39 -6.82 -33.53
C SER A 814 1.02 -8.17 -33.93
N GLU A 815 2.15 -8.19 -34.65
CA GLU A 815 2.86 -9.42 -35.00
C GLU A 815 3.75 -9.92 -33.85
N TYR A 816 4.06 -9.06 -32.88
CA TYR A 816 4.80 -9.44 -31.69
C TYR A 816 3.84 -9.97 -30.62
N MET A 817 4.14 -11.17 -30.11
CA MET A 817 3.36 -11.79 -29.03
C MET A 817 3.88 -11.46 -27.63
N GLU A 818 5.15 -11.05 -27.53
CA GLU A 818 5.85 -10.71 -26.27
C GLU A 818 6.69 -9.44 -26.47
N ALA A 819 6.80 -8.61 -25.43
CA ALA A 819 7.64 -7.41 -25.46
C ALA A 819 9.13 -7.73 -25.68
N ASN A 820 9.62 -8.83 -25.12
CA ASN A 820 11.01 -9.27 -25.25
C ASN A 820 11.40 -9.57 -26.72
N HIS A 821 10.45 -10.02 -27.54
CA HIS A 821 10.71 -10.25 -28.97
C HIS A 821 10.92 -8.93 -29.72
N LEU A 822 10.10 -7.92 -29.42
CA LEU A 822 10.29 -6.58 -29.98
C LEU A 822 11.62 -5.97 -29.52
N GLU A 823 11.95 -6.11 -28.24
CA GLU A 823 13.21 -5.60 -27.68
C GLU A 823 14.43 -6.22 -28.38
N LYS A 824 14.43 -7.53 -28.61
CA LYS A 824 15.49 -8.22 -29.38
C LYS A 824 15.58 -7.70 -30.82
N ASP A 825 14.45 -7.54 -31.51
CA ASP A 825 14.44 -7.06 -32.89
C ASP A 825 14.96 -5.63 -33.03
N VAL A 826 14.62 -4.75 -32.07
CA VAL A 826 15.12 -3.37 -32.05
C VAL A 826 16.61 -3.32 -31.71
N LYS A 827 17.08 -4.12 -30.74
CA LYS A 827 18.52 -4.23 -30.42
C LYS A 827 19.32 -4.76 -31.62
N ASN A 828 18.85 -5.85 -32.24
CA ASN A 828 19.45 -6.40 -33.45
C ASN A 828 19.52 -5.36 -34.58
N PHE A 829 18.50 -4.52 -34.74
CA PHE A 829 18.54 -3.43 -35.70
C PHE A 829 19.69 -2.46 -35.42
N PHE A 830 19.83 -1.97 -34.19
CA PHE A 830 20.91 -1.06 -33.79
C PHE A 830 22.31 -1.70 -33.77
N GLU A 831 22.42 -3.02 -33.63
CA GLU A 831 23.69 -3.75 -33.72
C GLU A 831 24.08 -4.15 -35.15
N SER A 832 23.10 -4.27 -36.06
CA SER A 832 23.35 -4.74 -37.44
C SER A 832 24.14 -3.73 -38.30
N ALA A 833 24.81 -4.22 -39.35
CA ALA A 833 25.45 -3.34 -40.35
C ALA A 833 24.45 -2.75 -41.37
N ASP A 834 23.17 -3.15 -41.31
CA ASP A 834 22.15 -2.70 -42.24
C ASP A 834 21.72 -1.25 -41.93
N LYS A 835 21.65 -0.42 -42.98
CA LYS A 835 21.22 0.98 -42.92
C LYS A 835 19.77 1.17 -43.37
N SER A 836 19.06 0.09 -43.69
CA SER A 836 17.65 0.16 -44.06
C SER A 836 16.80 0.70 -42.90
N PRO A 837 15.78 1.54 -43.15
CA PRO A 837 15.01 2.14 -42.08
C PRO A 837 14.16 1.09 -41.35
N PHE A 838 14.17 1.11 -40.02
CA PHE A 838 13.31 0.26 -39.21
C PHE A 838 11.95 0.93 -39.02
N ILE A 839 10.91 0.41 -39.67
CA ILE A 839 9.57 1.01 -39.64
C ILE A 839 8.61 0.11 -38.84
N LEU A 840 8.07 0.64 -37.74
CA LEU A 840 7.14 -0.06 -36.85
C LEU A 840 5.76 0.61 -36.89
N GLN A 841 4.70 -0.19 -37.04
CA GLN A 841 3.32 0.29 -37.07
C GLN A 841 2.57 -0.07 -35.79
N TYR A 842 2.15 0.94 -35.04
CA TYR A 842 1.31 0.85 -33.86
C TYR A 842 -0.11 1.34 -34.16
N GLN A 843 -1.11 0.52 -33.87
CA GLN A 843 -2.51 0.93 -33.99
C GLN A 843 -3.03 1.35 -32.62
N HIS A 844 -3.46 2.62 -32.51
CA HIS A 844 -4.07 3.13 -31.29
C HIS A 844 -5.54 2.68 -31.20
N LYS A 845 -5.93 2.04 -30.09
CA LYS A 845 -7.27 1.45 -29.94
C LYS A 845 -8.08 1.98 -28.75
N SER A 846 -7.43 2.60 -27.77
CA SER A 846 -8.02 2.98 -26.49
C SER A 846 -7.22 4.08 -25.81
N GLU A 847 -7.82 4.79 -24.85
CA GLU A 847 -7.13 5.79 -24.02
C GLU A 847 -5.89 5.24 -23.26
N ASP A 848 -5.80 3.93 -23.04
CA ASP A 848 -4.62 3.31 -22.43
C ASP A 848 -3.40 3.36 -23.37
N LEU A 849 -2.42 4.19 -23.00
CA LEU A 849 -1.15 4.37 -23.73
C LEU A 849 -0.01 3.46 -23.22
N THR A 850 -0.29 2.51 -22.32
CA THR A 850 0.74 1.65 -21.71
C THR A 850 1.57 0.91 -22.77
N GLN A 851 0.93 0.29 -23.78
CA GLN A 851 1.65 -0.43 -24.83
C GLN A 851 2.53 0.50 -25.67
N PHE A 852 2.01 1.68 -26.03
CA PHE A 852 2.75 2.69 -26.77
C PHE A 852 4.00 3.14 -26.01
N PHE A 853 3.88 3.43 -24.71
CA PHE A 853 5.00 3.85 -23.88
C PHE A 853 6.04 2.75 -23.67
N GLN A 854 5.60 1.50 -23.50
CA GLN A 854 6.52 0.38 -23.45
C GLN A 854 7.36 0.27 -24.73
N ILE A 855 6.73 0.42 -25.90
CA ILE A 855 7.42 0.42 -27.21
C ILE A 855 8.38 1.60 -27.33
N LYS A 856 7.93 2.81 -26.98
CA LYS A 856 8.76 4.03 -26.98
C LYS A 856 10.00 3.85 -26.11
N CYS A 857 9.86 3.35 -24.88
CA CYS A 857 10.99 3.10 -23.99
C CYS A 857 11.95 2.02 -24.51
N ILE A 858 11.46 0.94 -25.12
CA ILE A 858 12.31 -0.08 -25.74
C ILE A 858 13.19 0.54 -26.84
N ILE A 859 12.59 1.39 -27.68
CA ILE A 859 13.27 2.08 -28.78
C ILE A 859 14.32 3.05 -28.23
N GLU A 860 13.95 3.93 -27.30
CA GLU A 860 14.83 4.95 -26.75
C GLU A 860 15.98 4.35 -25.93
N ALA A 861 15.73 3.27 -25.18
CA ALA A 861 16.79 2.59 -24.45
C ALA A 861 17.79 1.90 -25.38
N ALA A 862 17.33 1.25 -26.44
CA ALA A 862 18.21 0.66 -27.44
C ALA A 862 19.01 1.73 -28.20
N TYR A 863 18.39 2.88 -28.47
CA TYR A 863 19.05 4.01 -29.09
C TYR A 863 20.13 4.64 -28.19
N ALA A 864 19.83 4.86 -26.90
CA ALA A 864 20.80 5.38 -25.94
C ALA A 864 22.04 4.47 -25.83
N LEU A 865 21.83 3.15 -25.78
CA LEU A 865 22.93 2.17 -25.81
C LEU A 865 23.73 2.21 -27.12
N TYR A 866 23.07 2.45 -28.25
CA TYR A 866 23.75 2.63 -29.54
C TYR A 866 24.63 3.89 -29.52
N CYS A 867 24.12 5.02 -29.04
CA CYS A 867 24.88 6.27 -28.91
C CYS A 867 26.10 6.12 -27.99
N ALA A 868 25.96 5.45 -26.85
CA ALA A 868 27.05 5.25 -25.89
C ALA A 868 28.21 4.40 -26.44
N ASN A 869 27.97 3.57 -27.47
CA ASN A 869 28.97 2.68 -28.06
C ASN A 869 29.64 3.25 -29.32
N ILE A 870 29.29 4.45 -29.76
CA ILE A 870 29.91 5.12 -30.92
C ILE A 870 31.10 5.95 -30.42
N ASP A 871 32.31 5.62 -30.87
CA ASP A 871 33.52 6.41 -30.59
C ASP A 871 33.35 7.86 -31.09
N GLU A 872 33.78 8.84 -30.27
CA GLU A 872 33.66 10.29 -30.50
C GLU A 872 34.22 10.80 -31.86
N GLU A 873 34.97 9.98 -32.60
CA GLU A 873 35.55 10.33 -33.91
C GLU A 873 34.65 10.02 -35.13
N LYS A 874 33.51 9.32 -34.97
CA LYS A 874 32.54 9.07 -36.08
C LYS A 874 31.34 10.01 -35.97
N THR A 875 31.28 11.02 -36.83
CA THR A 875 30.37 12.17 -36.75
C THR A 875 29.02 12.03 -37.46
N GLU A 876 28.62 10.86 -37.97
CA GLU A 876 27.29 10.67 -38.59
C GLU A 876 26.51 9.48 -38.00
N TYR A 877 25.34 9.78 -37.43
CA TYR A 877 24.35 8.79 -37.02
C TYR A 877 23.63 8.24 -38.26
N ASP A 878 23.91 6.97 -38.61
CA ASP A 878 23.50 6.38 -39.89
C ASP A 878 22.21 5.55 -39.87
N LYS A 879 21.48 5.48 -38.74
CA LYS A 879 20.28 4.63 -38.60
C LYS A 879 19.01 5.45 -38.41
N LEU A 880 17.98 5.11 -39.18
CA LEU A 880 16.67 5.73 -39.12
C LEU A 880 15.62 4.74 -38.60
N LEU A 881 14.96 5.11 -37.49
CA LEU A 881 13.81 4.38 -36.97
C LEU A 881 12.55 5.23 -37.07
N VAL A 882 11.47 4.65 -37.60
CA VAL A 882 10.18 5.31 -37.77
C VAL A 882 9.08 4.55 -37.03
N LEU A 883 8.44 5.19 -36.06
CA LEU A 883 7.25 4.69 -35.40
C LEU A 883 6.01 5.37 -36.00
N ILE A 884 5.20 4.58 -36.72
CA ILE A 884 3.94 5.05 -37.29
C ILE A 884 2.82 4.72 -36.30
N VAL A 885 2.15 5.74 -35.80
CA VAL A 885 0.94 5.63 -34.98
C VAL A 885 -0.27 5.83 -35.87
N HIS A 886 -1.12 4.83 -35.92
CA HIS A 886 -2.32 4.82 -36.72
C HIS A 886 -3.56 5.09 -35.86
N ASN A 887 -4.27 6.17 -36.19
CA ASN A 887 -5.59 6.50 -35.65
C ASN A 887 -6.67 6.00 -36.61
N THR A 888 -7.67 5.28 -36.08
CA THR A 888 -8.81 4.81 -36.86
C THR A 888 -9.81 5.94 -37.08
N LEU A 889 -10.31 6.15 -38.31
CA LEU A 889 -11.31 7.20 -38.56
C LEU A 889 -12.61 6.92 -37.78
N GLY A 890 -13.15 7.96 -37.12
CA GLY A 890 -14.37 7.88 -36.30
C GLY A 890 -14.17 7.29 -34.89
N GLN A 891 -12.92 7.02 -34.50
CA GLN A 891 -12.59 6.60 -33.13
C GLN A 891 -12.91 7.72 -32.13
N LYS A 892 -13.57 7.35 -31.03
CA LYS A 892 -14.00 8.29 -29.98
C LYS A 892 -12.81 9.02 -29.34
N ASP A 893 -11.73 8.29 -29.12
CA ASP A 893 -10.53 8.75 -28.43
C ASP A 893 -9.32 8.59 -29.37
N PRO A 894 -8.97 9.61 -30.18
CA PRO A 894 -7.79 9.59 -31.04
C PRO A 894 -6.49 9.71 -30.23
N PHE A 895 -5.36 9.27 -30.80
CA PHE A 895 -4.06 9.40 -30.15
C PHE A 895 -3.77 10.88 -29.82
N PRO A 896 -3.45 11.21 -28.56
CA PRO A 896 -3.29 12.60 -28.14
C PRO A 896 -2.04 13.23 -28.74
N ILE A 897 -2.15 14.47 -29.24
CA ILE A 897 -1.00 15.25 -29.68
C ILE A 897 -0.34 15.89 -28.45
N PHE A 898 0.91 15.49 -28.20
CA PHE A 898 1.82 16.14 -27.25
C PHE A 898 3.23 16.19 -27.86
N PHE A 899 3.98 17.24 -27.53
CA PHE A 899 5.37 17.39 -27.98
C PHE A 899 6.32 16.98 -26.86
N SER A 900 7.20 16.01 -27.14
CA SER A 900 8.28 15.59 -26.25
C SER A 900 9.61 15.65 -26.99
N GLN A 901 10.71 15.66 -26.24
CA GLN A 901 12.01 15.30 -26.77
C GLN A 901 11.98 13.79 -27.08
N PHE A 902 12.58 13.43 -28.20
CA PHE A 902 12.68 12.06 -28.71
C PHE A 902 14.15 11.82 -29.03
#